data_AF-A0A376GXS6-F1
#
_entry.id   AF-A0A376GXS6-F1
#
_cell.length_a   1.000
_cell.length_b   1.000
_cell.length_c   1.000
_cell.angle_alpha   90.00
_cell.angle_beta   90.00
_cell.angle_gamma   90.00
#
_symmetry.space_group_name_H-M   'P 1'
#
loop_
_entity.id
_entity.type
_entity.pdbx_description
1 polymer ?
#
loop_
_entity_poly.entity_id
_entity_poly.type
_entity_poly.pdbx_seq_one_letter_code
_entity_poly.pdbx_strand_id
1 'polypeptide(L)'
;MRIYKQLIYWLILFSGIFLGAVTAEAAPRPLTDLGYFHWANQSVTPAENTFIMHYNEALSVEPIEGNAYSTHIEVDRNTNKSKALVKNVGFYNGEPVNLLVTLERNKGNLDGGEIWFTKRDFLRIYIDGEMIATYEFLDKNNQPLELKTAFNYYGLNQNKYIGFVSPGTLIKGLYANNPTNIMYDVYDGGADDYWVYFKNPAGGGAWAVDPRQNFELTTNLVSSVKFVVHNNDATTSSIKYSTEFLANPEFPAAYGVQSSFAKANQDVYLKAQQTIPNIANWEKNNSISVAFDLQKMFATKQYSVKKARIVNFSGEDVTNLFSIDESSDGKVNFKVKDFNDARLYDTILFYYVDLTWNGANHPVDESFVKDGKLSLPFSVQTFRNGQKIGEHSGESFVNYMGKVTVAFLNEKDNILQPPFEKEGIITTHYDLSDKYPQIDGYTPIRNNKQDQGIFLPDEQMMVHRYKKGQPLKFDLLNKDNPLLISRFNNQRELTIKYSHDPSSEKPTTLSFVAKYQEEEKVIKEFPSAPKNGEAKMIFAFPEQWIGHEVSFYMKDNDGQGSNVETRVIEKEKGPSLSLPGKISFGEVHIPSRDKAVFPPTKDKAQIEDHSKLEKSRWTVKVKEEQPLTNEEKDVLAQRLIIKGDNTDLRINHAEQEIWQGSGSASFDLSKNLKLAVHPSDPVGSYQGSLRWTFEDAPD
;
A
#
# COMPACT_ATOMS: atom_id res chain seq x y z
N MET A 1 95.05 66.47 9.57
CA MET A 1 93.66 66.44 9.05
C MET A 1 93.61 65.65 7.72
N ARG A 2 93.70 64.31 7.75
CA ARG A 2 93.28 63.39 6.65
C ARG A 2 93.48 61.89 6.98
N ILE A 3 93.33 61.43 8.24
CA ILE A 3 93.44 59.98 8.57
C ILE A 3 92.32 59.47 9.50
N TYR A 4 91.53 60.34 10.14
CA TYR A 4 90.48 59.93 11.09
C TYR A 4 89.05 59.78 10.52
N LYS A 5 88.88 59.71 9.19
CA LYS A 5 87.55 59.47 8.57
C LYS A 5 87.32 58.05 8.05
N GLN A 6 88.37 57.22 7.92
CA GLN A 6 88.22 55.85 7.42
C GLN A 6 88.16 54.78 8.53
N LEU A 7 88.60 55.09 9.76
CA LEU A 7 88.47 54.14 10.88
C LEU A 7 87.04 54.07 11.47
N ILE A 8 86.26 55.14 11.36
CA ILE A 8 84.89 55.19 11.88
C ILE A 8 83.92 54.42 10.97
N TYR A 9 84.19 54.35 9.67
CA TYR A 9 83.36 53.58 8.73
C TYR A 9 83.55 52.06 8.87
N TRP A 10 84.70 51.58 9.34
CA TRP A 10 84.93 50.15 9.61
C TRP A 10 84.37 49.68 10.96
N LEU A 11 84.25 50.57 11.95
CA LEU A 11 83.65 50.25 13.26
C LEU A 11 82.11 50.22 13.22
N ILE A 12 81.49 50.91 12.27
CA ILE A 12 80.02 50.91 12.05
C ILE A 12 79.57 49.73 11.18
N LEU A 13 80.47 49.10 10.40
CA LEU A 13 80.17 47.93 9.57
C LEU A 13 80.31 46.58 10.30
N PHE A 14 80.93 46.54 11.49
CA PHE A 14 81.14 45.29 12.27
C PHE A 14 80.43 45.23 13.63
N SER A 15 79.70 46.29 14.03
CA SER A 15 78.88 46.28 15.26
C SER A 15 77.36 46.22 15.00
N GLY A 16 76.96 46.06 13.73
CA GLY A 16 75.57 45.86 13.30
C GLY A 16 75.15 44.39 13.19
N ILE A 17 75.64 43.52 14.08
CA ILE A 17 75.21 42.12 14.18
C ILE A 17 74.77 41.88 15.62
N PHE A 18 73.58 41.29 15.80
CA PHE A 18 72.85 41.03 17.06
C PHE A 18 71.90 42.13 17.57
N LEU A 19 70.95 42.55 16.72
CA LEU A 19 69.61 42.91 17.17
C LEU A 19 68.56 42.12 16.37
N GLY A 20 68.70 40.80 16.36
CA GLY A 20 67.53 39.94 16.22
C GLY A 20 66.89 39.92 17.60
N ALA A 21 65.70 40.47 17.75
CA ALA A 21 64.87 40.14 18.89
C ALA A 21 64.69 38.62 18.87
N VAL A 22 65.44 37.93 19.72
CA VAL A 22 65.09 36.56 20.12
C VAL A 22 63.76 36.75 20.84
N THR A 23 62.65 36.56 20.12
CA THR A 23 61.38 36.28 20.76
C THR A 23 61.62 35.04 21.60
N ALA A 24 61.86 35.23 22.89
CA ALA A 24 61.93 34.13 23.84
C ALA A 24 60.64 33.32 23.64
N GLU A 25 60.77 32.04 23.27
CA GLU A 25 59.64 31.11 23.28
C GLU A 25 58.98 31.24 24.66
N ALA A 26 57.73 31.67 24.68
CA ALA A 26 56.99 31.82 25.92
C ALA A 26 56.92 30.44 26.59
N ALA A 27 57.23 30.38 27.89
CA ALA A 27 57.10 29.13 28.62
C ALA A 27 55.65 28.61 28.54
N PRO A 28 55.41 27.31 28.34
CA PRO A 28 54.07 26.75 28.30
C PRO A 28 53.26 27.13 29.56
N ARG A 29 51.98 27.48 29.34
CA ARG A 29 51.05 27.94 30.38
C ARG A 29 50.12 26.81 30.86
N PRO A 30 49.63 26.83 32.10
CA PRO A 30 48.66 25.85 32.60
C PRO A 30 47.36 25.87 31.80
N LEU A 31 46.76 24.71 31.50
CA LEU A 31 45.47 24.67 30.78
C LEU A 31 44.35 25.45 31.48
N THR A 32 44.43 25.61 32.81
CA THR A 32 43.45 26.37 33.61
C THR A 32 43.33 27.85 33.23
N ASP A 33 44.29 28.40 32.48
CA ASP A 33 44.23 29.79 32.00
C ASP A 33 43.34 29.93 30.75
N LEU A 34 42.94 28.82 30.12
CA LEU A 34 42.01 28.83 28.99
C LEU A 34 40.57 28.89 29.49
N GLY A 35 39.79 29.87 29.02
CA GLY A 35 38.40 30.06 29.46
C GLY A 35 37.42 28.92 29.11
N TYR A 36 37.81 28.03 28.20
CA TYR A 36 37.07 26.83 27.79
C TYR A 36 37.64 25.54 28.40
N PHE A 37 38.55 25.63 29.37
CA PHE A 37 39.12 24.48 30.05
C PHE A 37 38.23 23.97 31.18
N HIS A 38 38.18 22.65 31.32
CA HIS A 38 37.40 21.92 32.31
C HIS A 38 38.21 20.75 32.90
N TRP A 39 38.10 20.54 34.21
CA TRP A 39 38.59 19.29 34.81
C TRP A 39 37.62 18.16 34.48
N ALA A 40 38.13 17.06 33.91
CA ALA A 40 37.32 15.94 33.45
C ALA A 40 36.45 15.32 34.55
N ASN A 41 36.92 15.29 35.81
CA ASN A 41 36.17 14.76 36.95
C ASN A 41 35.14 15.74 37.56
N GLN A 42 35.05 16.96 37.03
CA GLN A 42 34.14 18.02 37.51
C GLN A 42 33.21 18.52 36.41
N SER A 43 33.20 17.88 35.25
CA SER A 43 32.43 18.33 34.08
C SER A 43 31.92 17.13 33.31
N VAL A 44 31.02 17.40 32.38
CA VAL A 44 30.42 16.38 31.51
C VAL A 44 30.70 16.74 30.05
N THR A 45 30.81 15.71 29.21
CA THR A 45 30.80 15.89 27.75
C THR A 45 29.34 16.03 27.31
N PRO A 46 28.94 17.16 26.71
CA PRO A 46 27.56 17.38 26.29
C PRO A 46 27.07 16.34 25.28
N ALA A 47 25.80 15.94 25.35
CA ALA A 47 25.24 14.90 24.48
C ALA A 47 25.39 15.21 22.98
N GLU A 48 25.34 16.49 22.62
CA GLU A 48 25.54 16.94 21.23
C GLU A 48 26.99 16.79 20.73
N ASN A 49 27.95 16.56 21.62
CA ASN A 49 29.37 16.37 21.31
C ASN A 49 29.81 14.90 21.42
N THR A 50 28.91 13.96 21.75
CA THR A 50 29.26 12.54 21.93
C THR A 50 29.37 11.77 20.62
N PHE A 51 29.18 12.40 19.47
CA PHE A 51 29.55 11.78 18.20
C PHE A 51 31.07 11.59 18.18
N ILE A 52 31.47 10.34 18.01
CA ILE A 52 32.85 9.91 17.98
C ILE A 52 33.00 8.89 16.84
N MET A 53 34.11 8.96 16.12
CA MET A 53 34.38 8.09 14.99
C MET A 53 34.78 6.70 15.49
N HIS A 54 34.19 5.65 14.92
CA HIS A 54 34.40 4.26 15.29
C HIS A 54 34.92 3.45 14.10
N TYR A 55 35.85 2.53 14.38
CA TYR A 55 36.07 1.41 13.46
C TYR A 55 34.87 0.46 13.51
N ASN A 56 34.47 -0.05 12.35
CA ASN A 56 33.51 -1.14 12.22
C ASN A 56 33.86 -1.99 11.00
N GLU A 57 33.36 -3.23 10.96
CA GLU A 57 33.68 -4.16 9.87
C GLU A 57 33.06 -3.76 8.51
N ALA A 58 32.09 -2.83 8.50
CA ALA A 58 31.49 -2.28 7.28
C ALA A 58 32.15 -0.96 6.80
N LEU A 59 33.19 -0.50 7.49
CA LEU A 59 33.98 0.66 7.10
C LEU A 59 34.78 0.36 5.83
N SER A 60 34.83 1.31 4.90
CA SER A 60 35.70 1.22 3.72
C SER A 60 36.60 2.44 3.62
N VAL A 61 37.83 2.22 3.12
CA VAL A 61 38.81 3.28 2.89
C VAL A 61 39.10 3.35 1.39
N GLU A 62 38.87 4.51 0.81
CA GLU A 62 39.10 4.81 -0.60
C GLU A 62 40.31 5.73 -0.72
N PRO A 63 41.48 5.21 -1.16
CA PRO A 63 42.64 6.03 -1.49
C PRO A 63 42.32 7.05 -2.58
N ILE A 64 42.72 8.30 -2.41
CA ILE A 64 42.44 9.40 -3.35
C ILE A 64 43.73 9.96 -3.94
N GLU A 65 44.72 10.29 -3.10
CA GLU A 65 45.94 11.01 -3.52
C GLU A 65 47.14 10.55 -2.68
N GLY A 66 48.33 10.60 -3.28
CA GLY A 66 49.60 10.32 -2.59
C GLY A 66 49.76 8.85 -2.17
N ASN A 67 50.48 8.64 -1.08
CA ASN A 67 50.67 7.34 -0.47
C ASN A 67 49.48 7.05 0.45
N ALA A 68 48.37 6.66 -0.18
CA ALA A 68 47.15 6.26 0.50
C ALA A 68 46.83 4.79 0.23
N TYR A 69 46.53 4.05 1.29
CA TYR A 69 46.21 2.63 1.27
C TYR A 69 44.88 2.39 1.98
N SER A 70 44.33 1.19 1.82
CA SER A 70 43.09 0.80 2.52
C SER A 70 43.25 0.73 4.05
N THR A 71 44.47 0.70 4.56
CA THR A 71 44.78 0.53 5.99
C THR A 71 45.41 1.75 6.64
N HIS A 72 46.01 2.65 5.87
CA HIS A 72 46.68 3.85 6.37
C HIS A 72 46.92 4.86 5.24
N ILE A 73 47.21 6.10 5.60
CA ILE A 73 47.84 7.11 4.73
C ILE A 73 49.16 7.55 5.33
N GLU A 74 50.14 7.88 4.50
CA GLU A 74 51.46 8.35 4.93
C GLU A 74 51.93 9.56 4.15
N VAL A 75 52.75 10.41 4.77
CA VAL A 75 53.55 11.45 4.12
C VAL A 75 54.98 11.34 4.60
N ASP A 76 55.93 11.52 3.69
CA ASP A 76 57.36 11.41 3.97
C ASP A 76 58.15 12.45 3.14
N ARG A 77 59.48 12.31 3.04
CA ARG A 77 60.30 13.24 2.24
C ARG A 77 59.99 13.21 0.74
N ASN A 78 59.43 12.11 0.24
CA ASN A 78 59.10 11.91 -1.16
C ASN A 78 57.62 12.25 -1.47
N THR A 79 56.75 12.11 -0.47
CA THR A 79 55.30 12.31 -0.58
C THR A 79 54.86 13.40 0.38
N ASN A 80 54.68 14.62 -0.12
CA ASN A 80 54.30 15.77 0.72
C ASN A 80 52.81 15.82 1.09
N LYS A 81 51.95 15.07 0.39
CA LYS A 81 50.50 15.08 0.59
C LYS A 81 49.90 13.74 0.23
N SER A 82 49.01 13.25 1.10
CA SER A 82 48.22 12.04 0.89
C SER A 82 46.78 12.26 1.34
N LYS A 83 45.84 11.57 0.70
CA LYS A 83 44.40 11.76 0.93
C LYS A 83 43.64 10.45 0.81
N ALA A 84 42.73 10.19 1.73
CA ALA A 84 41.81 9.06 1.66
C ALA A 84 40.42 9.42 2.20
N LEU A 85 39.39 8.79 1.63
CA LEU A 85 38.01 8.87 2.12
C LEU A 85 37.70 7.61 2.92
N VAL A 86 37.39 7.78 4.20
CA VAL A 86 36.98 6.73 5.12
C VAL A 86 35.46 6.78 5.26
N LYS A 87 34.76 5.78 4.74
CA LYS A 87 33.29 5.76 4.74
C LYS A 87 32.73 5.04 5.97
N ASN A 88 31.56 5.49 6.43
CA ASN A 88 30.83 4.89 7.55
C ASN A 88 31.65 4.91 8.86
N VAL A 89 32.18 6.08 9.24
CA VAL A 89 32.93 6.23 10.50
C VAL A 89 32.02 6.43 11.72
N GLY A 90 30.72 6.61 11.51
CA GLY A 90 29.73 6.74 12.57
C GLY A 90 28.46 7.41 12.07
N PHE A 91 27.63 7.88 13.00
CA PHE A 91 26.36 8.52 12.70
C PHE A 91 26.13 9.77 13.54
N TYR A 92 25.67 10.85 12.90
CA TYR A 92 25.34 12.11 13.54
C TYR A 92 23.90 12.49 13.21
N ASN A 93 23.08 12.70 14.24
CA ASN A 93 21.68 13.17 14.14
C ASN A 93 20.75 12.42 13.15
N GLY A 94 21.03 11.16 12.83
CA GLY A 94 20.21 10.40 11.86
C GLY A 94 20.97 10.02 10.58
N GLU A 95 22.08 10.67 10.28
CA GLU A 95 22.81 10.49 9.02
C GLU A 95 24.15 9.77 9.20
N PRO A 96 24.56 8.89 8.26
CA PRO A 96 25.90 8.33 8.23
C PRO A 96 26.95 9.43 8.00
N VAL A 97 28.09 9.30 8.66
CA VAL A 97 29.23 10.21 8.51
C VAL A 97 30.37 9.48 7.81
N ASN A 98 30.89 10.12 6.78
CA ASN A 98 32.16 9.78 6.13
C ASN A 98 33.22 10.80 6.56
N LEU A 99 34.47 10.39 6.56
CA LEU A 99 35.61 11.20 6.96
C LEU A 99 36.61 11.26 5.82
N LEU A 100 36.84 12.45 5.29
CA LEU A 100 37.91 12.68 4.34
C LEU A 100 39.15 13.15 5.09
N VAL A 101 40.19 12.33 5.04
CA VAL A 101 41.45 12.58 5.73
C VAL A 101 42.48 13.05 4.72
N THR A 102 42.99 14.25 4.92
CA THR A 102 44.12 14.80 4.18
C THR A 102 45.31 14.93 5.13
N LEU A 103 46.45 14.35 4.76
CA LEU A 103 47.69 14.47 5.48
C LEU A 103 48.69 15.24 4.63
N GLU A 104 49.32 16.27 5.19
CA GLU A 104 50.30 17.10 4.52
C GLU A 104 51.55 17.20 5.40
N ARG A 105 52.74 17.04 4.81
CA ARG A 105 53.98 17.25 5.54
C ARG A 105 54.15 18.75 5.81
N ASN A 106 54.43 19.13 7.06
CA ASN A 106 54.71 20.54 7.36
C ASN A 106 56.09 20.92 6.79
N LYS A 107 56.18 22.00 6.03
CA LYS A 107 57.34 22.26 5.15
C LYS A 107 58.62 22.53 5.96
N GLY A 108 59.62 21.66 5.81
CA GLY A 108 60.96 21.76 6.41
C GLY A 108 61.86 20.57 6.03
N ASN A 109 63.02 20.40 6.67
CA ASN A 109 63.87 19.20 6.55
C ASN A 109 63.37 18.01 7.40
N LEU A 110 62.18 18.14 8.00
CA LEU A 110 61.57 17.14 8.88
C LEU A 110 60.85 16.06 8.08
N ASP A 111 60.90 14.83 8.59
CA ASP A 111 60.08 13.71 8.11
C ASP A 111 58.59 13.96 8.40
N GLY A 112 57.72 13.11 7.85
CA GLY A 112 56.28 13.22 8.04
C GLY A 112 55.74 12.24 9.08
N GLY A 113 54.85 11.36 8.65
CA GLY A 113 54.22 10.34 9.48
C GLY A 113 53.01 9.71 8.79
N GLU A 114 52.21 8.98 9.56
CA GLU A 114 51.11 8.17 9.05
C GLU A 114 49.89 8.16 9.97
N ILE A 115 48.70 7.93 9.38
CA ILE A 115 47.43 7.73 10.09
C ILE A 115 46.85 6.39 9.66
N TRP A 116 46.52 5.53 10.64
CA TRP A 116 45.99 4.18 10.40
C TRP A 116 44.46 4.13 10.51
N PHE A 117 43.85 3.15 9.82
CA PHE A 117 42.40 2.92 9.76
C PHE A 117 42.01 1.47 10.13
N THR A 118 42.91 0.71 10.76
CA THR A 118 42.63 -0.68 11.15
C THR A 118 41.91 -0.76 12.50
N LYS A 119 41.29 -1.90 12.81
CA LYS A 119 40.59 -2.13 14.09
C LYS A 119 41.42 -1.79 15.33
N ARG A 120 42.72 -2.06 15.30
CA ARG A 120 43.63 -1.85 16.44
C ARG A 120 44.11 -0.40 16.54
N ASP A 121 44.23 0.29 15.41
CA ASP A 121 44.93 1.56 15.29
C ASP A 121 44.08 2.63 14.56
N PHE A 122 42.75 2.55 14.69
CA PHE A 122 41.84 3.46 14.00
C PHE A 122 42.08 4.92 14.40
N LEU A 123 42.38 5.76 13.41
CA LEU A 123 42.80 7.16 13.54
C LEU A 123 44.00 7.36 14.46
N ARG A 124 44.80 6.31 14.70
CA ARG A 124 46.07 6.44 15.41
C ARG A 124 47.08 7.12 14.51
N ILE A 125 47.81 8.04 15.11
CA ILE A 125 48.77 8.90 14.43
C ILE A 125 50.17 8.44 14.82
N TYR A 126 51.00 8.02 13.86
CA TYR A 126 52.44 7.81 14.04
C TYR A 126 53.21 8.95 13.39
N ILE A 127 54.22 9.46 14.09
CA ILE A 127 54.84 10.76 13.80
C ILE A 127 56.35 10.56 13.77
N ASP A 128 56.97 10.78 12.61
CA ASP A 128 58.42 10.71 12.43
C ASP A 128 59.07 12.10 12.46
N GLY A 129 58.34 13.13 12.03
CA GLY A 129 58.73 14.53 12.15
C GLY A 129 57.53 15.42 12.40
N GLU A 130 57.00 16.08 11.37
CA GLU A 130 55.87 16.99 11.50
C GLU A 130 54.90 16.92 10.33
N MET A 131 53.61 16.86 10.65
CA MET A 131 52.55 16.76 9.68
C MET A 131 51.29 17.50 10.12
N ILE A 132 50.57 18.00 9.13
CA ILE A 132 49.27 18.65 9.26
C ILE A 132 48.22 17.65 8.78
N ALA A 133 47.26 17.34 9.65
CA ALA A 133 46.10 16.54 9.31
C ALA A 133 44.88 17.45 9.20
N THR A 134 44.08 17.21 8.16
CA THR A 134 42.77 17.82 7.97
C THR A 134 41.72 16.73 7.88
N TYR A 135 40.74 16.79 8.75
CA TYR A 135 39.59 15.90 8.80
C TYR A 135 38.38 16.68 8.32
N GLU A 136 37.83 16.32 7.17
CA GLU A 136 36.60 16.90 6.63
C GLU A 136 35.45 15.91 6.82
N PHE A 137 34.36 16.36 7.45
CA PHE A 137 33.19 15.53 7.70
C PHE A 137 32.24 15.61 6.53
N LEU A 138 31.80 14.46 6.05
CA LEU A 138 30.94 14.35 4.88
C LEU A 138 29.71 13.48 5.18
N ASP A 139 28.61 13.76 4.48
CA ASP A 139 27.41 12.92 4.51
C ASP A 139 27.59 11.65 3.64
N LYS A 140 26.54 10.82 3.57
CA LYS A 140 26.52 9.61 2.74
C LYS A 140 26.73 9.85 1.23
N ASN A 141 26.49 11.07 0.76
CA ASN A 141 26.67 11.51 -0.63
C ASN A 141 28.02 12.24 -0.83
N ASN A 142 28.91 12.18 0.16
CA ASN A 142 30.19 12.85 0.21
C ASN A 142 30.11 14.39 0.11
N GLN A 143 29.02 14.99 0.57
CA GLN A 143 28.86 16.45 0.71
C GLN A 143 29.29 16.90 2.11
N PRO A 144 29.83 18.12 2.27
CA PRO A 144 30.20 18.66 3.59
C PRO A 144 29.06 18.56 4.61
N LEU A 145 29.36 18.01 5.78
CA LEU A 145 28.45 17.85 6.89
C LEU A 145 28.97 18.63 8.10
N GLU A 146 28.17 19.58 8.58
CA GLU A 146 28.45 20.26 9.84
C GLU A 146 28.02 19.40 11.03
N LEU A 147 28.93 19.17 11.97
CA LEU A 147 28.65 18.38 13.17
C LEU A 147 29.41 18.91 14.39
N LYS A 148 28.99 18.44 15.57
CA LYS A 148 29.70 18.61 16.83
C LYS A 148 30.28 17.26 17.24
N THR A 149 31.55 17.23 17.62
CA THR A 149 32.25 15.97 17.95
C THR A 149 33.18 16.16 19.15
N ALA A 150 33.87 15.09 19.53
CA ALA A 150 34.94 15.07 20.48
C ALA A 150 36.18 14.37 19.89
N PHE A 151 37.36 14.89 20.21
CA PHE A 151 38.65 14.29 19.91
C PHE A 151 39.34 13.90 21.22
N ASN A 152 39.44 12.60 21.47
CA ASN A 152 40.02 12.08 22.70
C ASN A 152 41.40 11.52 22.37
N TYR A 153 42.45 12.28 22.70
CA TYR A 153 43.82 11.94 22.36
C TYR A 153 44.63 11.57 23.60
N TYR A 154 45.18 10.35 23.56
CA TYR A 154 45.84 9.72 24.70
C TYR A 154 47.34 9.60 24.44
N GLY A 155 48.13 9.80 25.50
CA GLY A 155 49.57 9.61 25.49
C GLY A 155 50.38 10.79 24.91
N LEU A 156 49.92 12.03 25.10
CA LEU A 156 50.68 13.25 24.78
C LEU A 156 51.89 13.42 25.74
N ASN A 157 52.96 12.67 25.48
CA ASN A 157 54.21 12.71 26.24
C ASN A 157 55.15 13.84 25.78
N GLN A 158 56.30 14.00 26.46
CA GLN A 158 57.26 15.07 26.19
C GLN A 158 57.84 15.12 24.77
N ASN A 159 57.80 13.99 24.05
CA ASN A 159 58.38 13.90 22.72
C ASN A 159 57.49 14.50 21.65
N LYS A 160 56.29 15.01 21.98
CA LYS A 160 55.37 15.47 20.95
C LYS A 160 54.42 16.55 21.44
N TYR A 161 53.90 17.28 20.47
CA TYR A 161 52.83 18.24 20.70
C TYR A 161 51.80 18.14 19.58
N ILE A 162 50.60 18.61 19.90
CA ILE A 162 49.50 18.73 18.93
C ILE A 162 48.99 20.17 18.96
N GLY A 163 48.82 20.77 17.79
CA GLY A 163 48.33 22.14 17.65
C GLY A 163 47.05 22.20 16.82
N PHE A 164 46.15 23.09 17.20
CA PHE A 164 44.90 23.33 16.48
C PHE A 164 44.84 24.78 16.03
N VAL A 165 44.42 24.99 14.78
CA VAL A 165 44.22 26.33 14.20
C VAL A 165 42.84 26.86 14.56
N SER A 166 42.73 28.18 14.74
CA SER A 166 41.49 28.90 15.07
C SER A 166 40.72 28.30 16.27
N PRO A 167 41.39 28.11 17.42
CA PRO A 167 40.80 27.46 18.60
C PRO A 167 39.53 28.14 19.11
N GLY A 168 39.38 29.47 18.95
CA GLY A 168 38.18 30.20 19.39
C GLY A 168 36.90 29.87 18.60
N THR A 169 37.02 29.43 17.35
CA THR A 169 35.88 28.96 16.53
C THR A 169 35.76 27.44 16.56
N LEU A 170 36.87 26.73 16.72
CA LEU A 170 36.90 25.26 16.74
C LEU A 170 36.49 24.67 18.10
N ILE A 171 37.13 25.11 19.19
CA ILE A 171 37.06 24.44 20.49
C ILE A 171 35.90 25.00 21.30
N LYS A 172 34.99 24.11 21.69
CA LYS A 172 33.92 24.41 22.64
C LYS A 172 34.35 24.12 24.08
N GLY A 173 35.09 23.02 24.29
CA GLY A 173 35.59 22.62 25.60
C GLY A 173 36.87 21.81 25.48
N LEU A 174 37.79 22.01 26.43
CA LEU A 174 39.02 21.24 26.59
C LEU A 174 39.02 20.58 27.97
N TYR A 175 39.17 19.27 28.01
CA TYR A 175 39.09 18.48 29.22
C TYR A 175 40.41 17.74 29.47
N ALA A 176 40.89 17.77 30.70
CA ALA A 176 42.04 16.96 31.13
C ALA A 176 41.82 16.39 32.54
N ASN A 177 42.56 15.34 32.87
CA ASN A 177 42.54 14.75 34.21
C ASN A 177 43.07 15.71 35.27
N ASN A 178 42.58 15.62 36.51
CA ASN A 178 43.06 16.41 37.64
C ASN A 178 43.97 15.54 38.55
N PRO A 179 45.29 15.82 38.63
CA PRO A 179 46.05 16.84 37.91
C PRO A 179 46.40 16.42 36.47
N THR A 180 46.80 17.39 35.62
CA THR A 180 47.32 17.17 34.25
C THR A 180 48.76 17.65 34.13
N ASN A 181 49.56 16.99 33.27
CA ASN A 181 50.89 17.44 32.89
C ASN A 181 50.88 18.24 31.56
N ILE A 182 49.73 18.31 30.90
CA ILE A 182 49.56 19.04 29.66
C ILE A 182 49.51 20.54 29.98
N MET A 183 50.26 21.31 29.20
CA MET A 183 50.29 22.75 29.17
C MET A 183 49.96 23.22 27.75
N TYR A 184 49.67 24.50 27.59
CA TYR A 184 49.43 25.09 26.28
C TYR A 184 50.40 26.22 25.96
N ASP A 185 50.60 26.45 24.68
CA ASP A 185 51.31 27.58 24.11
C ASP A 185 50.51 28.12 22.92
N VAL A 186 50.73 29.37 22.54
CA VAL A 186 49.98 30.00 21.44
C VAL A 186 50.93 30.64 20.45
N TYR A 187 50.63 30.48 19.17
CA TYR A 187 51.27 31.24 18.10
C TYR A 187 50.22 32.15 17.48
N ASP A 188 50.49 33.45 17.50
CA ASP A 188 49.62 34.47 16.92
C ASP A 188 50.20 34.96 15.60
N GLY A 189 49.83 34.28 14.51
CA GLY A 189 50.12 34.69 13.13
C GLY A 189 49.06 35.63 12.52
N GLY A 190 48.07 36.07 13.30
CA GLY A 190 46.87 36.78 12.84
C GLY A 190 45.60 35.91 12.87
N ALA A 191 44.46 36.47 12.44
CA ALA A 191 43.13 35.86 12.61
C ALA A 191 42.95 34.47 11.97
N ASP A 192 43.64 34.21 10.85
CA ASP A 192 43.57 32.96 10.09
C ASP A 192 44.77 32.02 10.33
N ASP A 193 45.69 32.40 11.23
CA ASP A 193 46.91 31.64 11.56
C ASP A 193 47.20 31.67 13.08
N TYR A 194 46.13 31.71 13.88
CA TYR A 194 46.19 31.62 15.33
C TYR A 194 46.15 30.14 15.76
N TRP A 195 47.22 29.66 16.37
CA TRP A 195 47.36 28.27 16.81
C TRP A 195 47.43 28.17 18.33
N VAL A 196 46.77 27.15 18.90
CA VAL A 196 47.03 26.69 20.28
C VAL A 196 47.71 25.33 20.20
N TYR A 197 48.88 25.20 20.83
CA TYR A 197 49.67 23.98 20.92
C TYR A 197 49.57 23.39 22.32
N PHE A 198 49.18 22.13 22.41
CA PHE A 198 49.19 21.36 23.64
C PHE A 198 50.50 20.56 23.73
N LYS A 199 51.24 20.79 24.83
CA LYS A 199 52.60 20.26 25.07
C LYS A 199 52.64 19.61 26.45
N ASN A 200 53.51 18.63 26.67
CA ASN A 200 53.74 18.06 28.00
C ASN A 200 55.23 18.19 28.36
N PRO A 201 55.64 19.18 29.16
CA PRO A 201 57.05 19.38 29.49
C PRO A 201 57.58 18.41 30.55
N ALA A 202 56.72 17.59 31.19
CA ALA A 202 57.12 16.69 32.26
C ALA A 202 57.83 15.45 31.68
N GLY A 203 59.09 15.24 32.10
CA GLY A 203 59.85 14.07 31.70
C GLY A 203 59.44 12.80 32.46
N GLY A 204 59.14 11.73 31.72
CA GLY A 204 59.03 10.37 32.24
C GLY A 204 57.82 9.56 31.76
N GLY A 205 58.07 8.28 31.52
CA GLY A 205 57.07 7.20 31.44
C GLY A 205 56.88 6.59 30.05
N ALA A 206 56.88 5.25 29.98
CA ALA A 206 56.58 4.47 28.79
C ALA A 206 55.22 4.86 28.15
N TRP A 207 55.19 4.82 26.82
CA TRP A 207 54.05 4.92 25.91
C TRP A 207 52.66 4.66 26.54
N ALA A 208 51.80 5.67 26.51
CA ALA A 208 50.34 5.60 26.66
C ALA A 208 49.72 5.18 28.02
N VAL A 209 50.48 5.12 29.12
CA VAL A 209 49.94 4.66 30.43
C VAL A 209 49.61 5.79 31.41
N ASP A 210 50.26 6.96 31.33
CA ASP A 210 50.04 8.04 32.31
C ASP A 210 48.76 8.83 31.98
N PRO A 211 47.70 8.76 32.81
CA PRO A 211 46.44 9.45 32.56
C PRO A 211 46.58 10.98 32.54
N ARG A 212 47.65 11.54 33.11
CA ARG A 212 47.94 12.99 33.10
C ARG A 212 48.38 13.49 31.72
N GLN A 213 48.51 12.60 30.73
CA GLN A 213 48.91 12.87 29.35
C GLN A 213 47.74 12.75 28.36
N ASN A 214 46.50 12.65 28.86
CA ASN A 214 45.31 12.53 28.06
C ASN A 214 44.54 13.84 28.06
N PHE A 215 43.94 14.18 26.92
CA PHE A 215 42.98 15.27 26.83
C PHE A 215 41.82 14.90 25.91
N GLU A 216 40.70 15.57 26.12
CA GLU A 216 39.51 15.53 25.27
C GLU A 216 39.21 16.95 24.79
N LEU A 217 38.92 17.10 23.50
CA LEU A 217 38.55 18.37 22.89
C LEU A 217 37.17 18.22 22.26
N THR A 218 36.19 18.97 22.74
CA THR A 218 34.86 19.07 22.12
C THR A 218 34.79 20.25 21.18
N THR A 219 34.14 20.09 20.04
CA THR A 219 34.07 21.12 19.00
C THR A 219 32.80 21.96 19.10
N ASN A 220 32.85 23.18 18.57
CA ASN A 220 31.66 23.85 18.06
C ASN A 220 31.13 23.10 16.81
N LEU A 221 30.07 23.63 16.20
CA LEU A 221 29.58 23.11 14.92
C LEU A 221 30.65 23.35 13.84
N VAL A 222 31.18 22.28 13.25
CA VAL A 222 32.29 22.33 12.28
C VAL A 222 32.07 21.35 11.13
N SER A 223 32.53 21.71 9.94
CA SER A 223 32.61 20.80 8.78
C SER A 223 34.01 20.21 8.58
N SER A 224 35.03 20.81 9.20
CA SER A 224 36.41 20.35 9.11
C SER A 224 37.22 20.71 10.33
N VAL A 225 38.22 19.88 10.66
CA VAL A 225 39.20 20.14 11.72
C VAL A 225 40.60 20.00 11.14
N LYS A 226 41.41 21.05 11.30
CA LYS A 226 42.81 21.07 10.87
C LYS A 226 43.70 21.18 12.09
N PHE A 227 44.66 20.27 12.20
CA PHE A 227 45.59 20.21 13.32
C PHE A 227 46.98 19.78 12.85
N VAL A 228 47.99 20.16 13.62
CA VAL A 228 49.40 19.79 13.40
C VAL A 228 49.85 18.86 14.50
N VAL A 229 50.66 17.87 14.16
CA VAL A 229 51.30 16.98 15.12
C VAL A 229 52.79 16.94 14.82
N HIS A 230 53.60 17.10 15.86
CA HIS A 230 55.05 17.17 15.78
C HIS A 230 55.70 16.20 16.75
N ASN A 231 56.81 15.60 16.33
CA ASN A 231 57.70 14.79 17.14
C ASN A 231 59.03 15.53 17.41
N ASN A 232 59.27 15.84 18.68
CA ASN A 232 60.48 16.49 19.19
C ASN A 232 61.68 15.51 19.25
N ASP A 233 61.48 14.21 19.05
CA ASP A 233 62.49 13.15 19.15
C ASP A 233 62.84 12.56 17.76
N ALA A 234 64.01 11.94 17.65
CA ALA A 234 64.51 11.31 16.43
C ALA A 234 63.92 9.91 16.16
N THR A 235 63.12 9.36 17.09
CA THR A 235 62.45 8.06 16.96
C THR A 235 60.95 8.23 16.78
N THR A 236 60.31 7.37 15.97
CA THR A 236 58.87 7.41 15.72
C THR A 236 58.05 7.45 17.01
N SER A 237 57.17 8.44 17.14
CA SER A 237 56.24 8.58 18.25
C SER A 237 54.80 8.32 17.77
N SER A 238 53.85 8.18 18.70
CA SER A 238 52.43 8.05 18.32
C SER A 238 51.48 8.73 19.29
N ILE A 239 50.35 9.23 18.78
CA ILE A 239 49.18 9.67 19.56
C ILE A 239 48.02 8.73 19.26
N LYS A 240 47.39 8.20 20.32
CA LYS A 240 46.23 7.33 20.18
C LYS A 240 44.95 8.15 20.18
N TYR A 241 44.14 8.00 19.13
CA TYR A 241 42.73 8.37 19.17
C TYR A 241 41.95 7.31 19.97
N SER A 242 41.12 7.73 20.92
CA SER A 242 40.35 6.86 21.80
C SER A 242 38.86 7.11 21.65
N THR A 243 38.04 6.08 21.75
CA THR A 243 36.58 6.21 21.86
C THR A 243 36.11 6.44 23.31
N GLU A 244 37.01 6.25 24.27
CA GLU A 244 36.77 6.55 25.69
C GLU A 244 36.80 8.06 25.93
N PHE A 245 35.75 8.59 26.56
CA PHE A 245 35.68 9.99 27.00
C PHE A 245 36.43 10.19 28.32
N LEU A 246 37.08 11.34 28.47
CA LEU A 246 37.73 11.72 29.72
C LEU A 246 36.71 12.26 30.71
N ALA A 247 35.82 13.14 30.26
CA ALA A 247 34.70 13.60 31.06
C ALA A 247 33.53 12.62 30.94
N ASN A 248 32.66 12.56 31.95
CA ASN A 248 31.50 11.67 31.89
C ASN A 248 30.56 12.11 30.76
N PRO A 249 30.30 11.30 29.73
CA PRO A 249 29.46 11.71 28.61
C PRO A 249 27.99 11.71 28.99
N GLU A 250 27.28 12.77 28.61
CA GLU A 250 25.82 12.76 28.63
C GLU A 250 25.29 11.71 27.65
N PHE A 251 24.12 11.14 27.97
CA PHE A 251 23.53 10.10 27.14
C PHE A 251 22.75 10.75 25.99
N PRO A 252 23.07 10.47 24.72
CA PRO A 252 22.38 11.09 23.59
C PRO A 252 21.03 10.42 23.32
N ALA A 253 20.13 11.13 22.63
CA ALA A 253 18.83 10.61 22.21
C ALA A 253 18.93 9.74 20.94
N ALA A 254 17.92 8.92 20.71
CA ALA A 254 17.73 8.18 19.47
C ALA A 254 17.07 9.05 18.40
N TYR A 255 17.55 8.95 17.17
CA TYR A 255 17.07 9.71 16.01
C TYR A 255 16.33 8.80 15.05
N GLY A 256 15.13 9.21 14.63
CA GLY A 256 14.41 8.56 13.54
C GLY A 256 15.18 8.73 12.23
N VAL A 257 15.24 7.66 11.43
CA VAL A 257 16.00 7.64 10.18
C VAL A 257 15.06 7.58 9.00
N GLN A 258 15.33 8.41 7.99
CA GLN A 258 14.58 8.34 6.73
C GLN A 258 14.95 7.08 5.95
N SER A 259 13.94 6.32 5.53
CA SER A 259 14.12 5.09 4.74
C SER A 259 13.30 5.12 3.45
N SER A 260 13.68 4.32 2.45
CA SER A 260 12.94 4.22 1.19
C SER A 260 12.89 2.78 0.68
N PHE A 261 11.71 2.36 0.22
CA PHE A 261 11.43 0.98 -0.16
C PHE A 261 10.83 0.91 -1.57
N ALA A 262 11.30 -0.05 -2.37
CA ALA A 262 10.90 -0.22 -3.77
C ALA A 262 9.55 -0.93 -3.93
N LYS A 263 9.11 -1.70 -2.93
CA LYS A 263 7.87 -2.48 -2.94
C LYS A 263 7.14 -2.36 -1.61
N ALA A 264 5.81 -2.34 -1.67
CA ALA A 264 4.97 -2.20 -0.49
C ALA A 264 4.90 -3.44 0.41
N ASN A 265 5.03 -4.64 -0.16
CA ASN A 265 4.90 -5.92 0.53
C ASN A 265 6.24 -6.59 0.88
N GLN A 266 7.37 -5.89 0.74
CA GLN A 266 8.68 -6.48 0.91
C GLN A 266 9.58 -5.63 1.81
N ASP A 267 10.05 -6.23 2.91
CA ASP A 267 11.11 -5.72 3.79
C ASP A 267 10.93 -4.27 4.26
N VAL A 268 9.69 -3.79 4.41
CA VAL A 268 9.37 -2.45 4.90
C VAL A 268 9.60 -2.39 6.41
N TYR A 269 10.35 -1.38 6.86
CA TYR A 269 10.61 -1.14 8.28
C TYR A 269 10.63 0.36 8.62
N LEU A 270 10.49 0.65 9.91
CA LEU A 270 10.82 1.93 10.50
C LEU A 270 12.15 1.79 11.24
N LYS A 271 13.01 2.80 11.17
CA LYS A 271 14.37 2.75 11.71
C LYS A 271 14.65 3.95 12.61
N ALA A 272 15.27 3.68 13.76
CA ALA A 272 15.91 4.72 14.55
C ALA A 272 17.35 4.30 14.86
N GLN A 273 18.16 5.26 15.24
CA GLN A 273 19.55 5.02 15.62
C GLN A 273 19.95 5.84 16.82
N GLN A 274 20.87 5.32 17.61
CA GLN A 274 21.37 6.00 18.80
C GLN A 274 22.85 5.68 18.99
N THR A 275 23.68 6.72 19.05
CA THR A 275 25.08 6.58 19.48
C THR A 275 25.10 6.26 20.96
N ILE A 276 25.82 5.23 21.38
CA ILE A 276 25.98 4.89 22.79
C ILE A 276 27.44 5.06 23.17
N PRO A 277 27.78 6.07 23.99
CA PRO A 277 29.16 6.33 24.37
C PRO A 277 29.72 5.18 25.23
N ASN A 278 31.04 5.07 25.27
CA ASN A 278 31.71 4.19 26.22
C ASN A 278 31.55 4.73 27.64
N ILE A 279 30.83 3.99 28.50
CA ILE A 279 30.62 4.33 29.91
C ILE A 279 31.22 3.30 30.88
N ALA A 280 32.18 2.49 30.43
CA ALA A 280 32.76 1.42 31.26
C ALA A 280 33.37 1.92 32.59
N ASN A 281 33.86 3.16 32.59
CA ASN A 281 34.48 3.82 33.74
C ASN A 281 33.52 4.67 34.58
N TRP A 282 32.23 4.69 34.24
CA TRP A 282 31.22 5.57 34.84
C TRP A 282 30.05 4.77 35.43
N GLU A 283 29.26 5.42 36.28
CA GLU A 283 28.07 4.81 36.85
C GLU A 283 27.07 4.45 35.74
N LYS A 284 26.73 3.15 35.66
CA LYS A 284 25.83 2.64 34.64
C LYS A 284 24.39 3.10 34.90
N ASN A 285 23.62 3.21 33.84
CA ASN A 285 22.23 3.63 33.92
C ASN A 285 21.36 2.59 34.61
N ASN A 286 20.35 3.05 35.36
CA ASN A 286 19.40 2.19 36.05
C ASN A 286 18.15 1.93 35.20
N SER A 287 17.82 2.81 34.25
CA SER A 287 16.90 2.52 33.16
C SER A 287 17.21 3.30 31.88
N ILE A 288 17.15 2.62 30.73
CA ILE A 288 17.17 3.24 29.40
C ILE A 288 16.02 2.62 28.59
N SER A 289 15.24 3.47 27.93
CA SER A 289 14.24 3.00 26.97
C SER A 289 14.08 3.92 25.76
N VAL A 290 13.81 3.32 24.61
CA VAL A 290 13.48 4.00 23.36
C VAL A 290 12.07 3.60 22.96
N ALA A 291 11.20 4.58 22.68
CA ALA A 291 9.81 4.35 22.31
C ALA A 291 9.53 4.92 20.92
N PHE A 292 8.98 4.11 20.03
CA PHE A 292 8.48 4.54 18.73
C PHE A 292 6.99 4.85 18.86
N ASP A 293 6.57 6.06 18.48
CA ASP A 293 5.16 6.44 18.32
C ASP A 293 4.74 6.26 16.86
N LEU A 294 3.82 5.32 16.64
CA LEU A 294 3.39 4.89 15.31
C LEU A 294 1.98 5.37 14.96
N GLN A 295 1.37 6.26 15.75
CA GLN A 295 -0.01 6.72 15.54
C GLN A 295 -0.25 7.28 14.13
N LYS A 296 0.69 8.10 13.64
CA LYS A 296 0.59 8.68 12.29
C LYS A 296 0.75 7.63 11.18
N MET A 297 1.59 6.62 11.39
CA MET A 297 1.73 5.48 10.47
C MET A 297 0.44 4.66 10.42
N PHE A 298 -0.15 4.33 11.58
CA PHE A 298 -1.40 3.57 11.67
C PHE A 298 -2.60 4.30 11.04
N ALA A 299 -2.58 5.63 10.97
CA ALA A 299 -3.61 6.40 10.27
C ALA A 299 -3.72 6.04 8.77
N THR A 300 -2.65 5.54 8.15
CA THR A 300 -2.68 5.07 6.75
C THR A 300 -3.46 3.76 6.57
N LYS A 301 -3.62 2.96 7.64
CA LYS A 301 -4.22 1.62 7.64
C LYS A 301 -3.54 0.59 6.73
N GLN A 302 -2.36 0.90 6.20
CA GLN A 302 -1.68 0.03 5.23
C GLN A 302 -0.75 -0.99 5.87
N TYR A 303 -0.30 -0.76 7.12
CA TYR A 303 0.70 -1.59 7.78
C TYR A 303 0.35 -1.91 9.23
N SER A 304 0.85 -3.06 9.70
CA SER A 304 0.92 -3.43 11.11
C SER A 304 2.35 -3.79 11.50
N VAL A 305 2.66 -3.75 12.80
CA VAL A 305 3.95 -4.22 13.31
C VAL A 305 4.03 -5.75 13.12
N LYS A 306 5.16 -6.22 12.58
CA LYS A 306 5.48 -7.65 12.44
C LYS A 306 6.34 -8.12 13.59
N LYS A 307 7.44 -7.41 13.81
CA LYS A 307 8.44 -7.67 14.86
C LYS A 307 9.31 -6.43 15.02
N ALA A 308 10.07 -6.39 16.10
CA ALA A 308 11.06 -5.37 16.33
C ALA A 308 12.38 -6.00 16.76
N ARG A 309 13.50 -5.37 16.39
CA ARG A 309 14.85 -5.88 16.62
C ARG A 309 15.85 -4.73 16.79
N ILE A 310 16.96 -5.01 17.47
CA ILE A 310 18.09 -4.09 17.58
C ILE A 310 19.34 -4.76 17.03
N VAL A 311 20.12 -4.03 16.23
CA VAL A 311 21.48 -4.45 15.85
C VAL A 311 22.49 -3.38 16.25
N ASN A 312 23.69 -3.78 16.64
CA ASN A 312 24.77 -2.84 16.95
C ASN A 312 25.51 -2.38 15.68
N PHE A 313 26.53 -1.54 15.85
CA PHE A 313 27.23 -0.93 14.71
C PHE A 313 27.98 -1.95 13.84
N SER A 314 28.40 -3.07 14.44
CA SER A 314 29.05 -4.19 13.75
C SER A 314 28.06 -5.09 12.99
N GLY A 315 26.74 -4.84 13.11
CA GLY A 315 25.69 -5.66 12.49
C GLY A 315 25.27 -6.88 13.31
N GLU A 316 25.76 -7.03 14.54
CA GLU A 316 25.34 -8.10 15.45
C GLU A 316 23.92 -7.82 15.98
N ASP A 317 23.06 -8.84 15.99
CA ASP A 317 21.74 -8.76 16.62
C ASP A 317 21.88 -8.80 18.15
N VAL A 318 21.51 -7.69 18.79
CA VAL A 318 21.56 -7.51 20.25
C VAL A 318 20.17 -7.41 20.85
N THR A 319 19.14 -7.82 20.12
CA THR A 319 17.73 -7.81 20.57
C THR A 319 17.54 -8.56 21.88
N ASN A 320 18.34 -9.61 22.11
CA ASN A 320 18.31 -10.40 23.32
C ASN A 320 18.70 -9.62 24.59
N LEU A 321 19.23 -8.39 24.50
CA LEU A 321 19.56 -7.50 25.61
C LEU A 321 18.43 -6.53 25.99
N PHE A 322 17.29 -6.64 25.30
CA PHE A 322 16.14 -5.78 25.47
C PHE A 322 14.88 -6.58 25.81
N SER A 323 13.93 -5.91 26.45
CA SER A 323 12.51 -6.27 26.48
C SER A 323 11.79 -5.35 25.50
N ILE A 324 10.93 -5.94 24.66
CA ILE A 324 10.18 -5.20 23.65
C ILE A 324 8.69 -5.39 23.91
N ASP A 325 8.00 -4.27 24.14
CA ASP A 325 6.57 -4.24 24.40
C ASP A 325 5.87 -3.38 23.34
N GLU A 326 4.85 -3.92 22.69
CA GLU A 326 3.89 -3.14 21.89
C GLU A 326 2.70 -2.78 22.77
N SER A 327 2.47 -1.49 22.96
CA SER A 327 1.36 -1.00 23.77
C SER A 327 0.11 -0.77 22.93
N SER A 328 -1.05 -0.84 23.58
CA SER A 328 -2.37 -0.66 22.93
C SER A 328 -2.56 0.71 22.29
N ASP A 329 -1.76 1.71 22.69
CA ASP A 329 -1.71 3.05 22.10
C ASP A 329 -0.75 3.13 20.89
N GLY A 330 -0.38 2.00 20.29
CA GLY A 330 0.39 1.96 19.04
C GLY A 330 1.84 2.43 19.22
N LYS A 331 2.44 2.16 20.37
CA LYS A 331 3.87 2.39 20.59
C LYS A 331 4.65 1.10 20.69
N VAL A 332 5.87 1.12 20.19
CA VAL A 332 6.83 0.01 20.35
C VAL A 332 7.95 0.48 21.27
N ASN A 333 8.08 -0.16 22.43
CA ASN A 333 9.02 0.23 23.48
C ASN A 333 10.17 -0.76 23.56
N PHE A 334 11.40 -0.28 23.45
CA PHE A 334 12.64 -1.02 23.65
C PHE A 334 13.21 -0.65 25.02
N LYS A 335 13.30 -1.60 25.96
CA LYS A 335 13.85 -1.38 27.31
C LYS A 335 15.08 -2.26 27.51
N VAL A 336 16.21 -1.66 27.90
CA VAL A 336 17.41 -2.43 28.24
C VAL A 336 17.14 -3.27 29.48
N LYS A 337 17.53 -4.57 29.46
CA LYS A 337 17.39 -5.47 30.62
C LYS A 337 18.72 -5.89 31.24
N ASP A 338 19.81 -5.83 30.48
CA ASP A 338 21.17 -6.15 30.96
C ASP A 338 22.11 -4.98 30.67
N PHE A 339 22.21 -4.06 31.62
CA PHE A 339 23.11 -2.91 31.54
C PHE A 339 24.59 -3.30 31.67
N ASN A 340 24.92 -4.56 31.98
CA ASN A 340 26.31 -4.97 32.17
C ASN A 340 26.99 -5.50 30.91
N ASP A 341 26.23 -5.87 29.89
CA ASP A 341 26.78 -6.38 28.63
C ASP A 341 27.55 -5.29 27.87
N ALA A 342 28.81 -5.59 27.56
CA ALA A 342 29.71 -4.66 26.87
C ALA A 342 29.23 -4.31 25.45
N ARG A 343 28.43 -5.16 24.80
CA ARG A 343 27.92 -4.95 23.44
C ARG A 343 26.93 -3.78 23.32
N LEU A 344 26.46 -3.24 24.44
CA LEU A 344 25.58 -2.07 24.47
C LEU A 344 26.34 -0.74 24.42
N TYR A 345 27.63 -0.73 24.76
CA TYR A 345 28.41 0.48 24.92
C TYR A 345 29.48 0.60 23.84
N ASP A 346 30.00 1.82 23.66
CA ASP A 346 31.02 2.10 22.63
C ASP A 346 30.56 1.67 21.23
N THR A 347 29.30 1.98 20.90
CA THR A 347 28.65 1.48 19.68
C THR A 347 27.54 2.41 19.20
N ILE A 348 26.89 2.02 18.13
CA ILE A 348 25.68 2.65 17.60
C ILE A 348 24.62 1.57 17.54
N LEU A 349 23.48 1.82 18.20
CA LEU A 349 22.36 0.91 18.18
C LEU A 349 21.38 1.34 17.09
N PHE A 350 21.00 0.40 16.23
CA PHE A 350 19.95 0.58 15.24
C PHE A 350 18.71 -0.20 15.67
N TYR A 351 17.62 0.53 15.89
CA TYR A 351 16.32 -0.02 16.24
C TYR A 351 15.50 -0.16 14.97
N TYR A 352 14.97 -1.35 14.74
CA TYR A 352 14.09 -1.65 13.61
C TYR A 352 12.73 -2.08 14.11
N VAL A 353 11.68 -1.52 13.51
CA VAL A 353 10.30 -2.00 13.61
C VAL A 353 9.91 -2.49 12.22
N ASP A 354 9.98 -3.81 12.02
CA ASP A 354 9.63 -4.44 10.74
C ASP A 354 8.10 -4.47 10.61
N LEU A 355 7.58 -4.14 9.42
CA LEU A 355 6.16 -4.00 9.15
C LEU A 355 5.63 -5.12 8.25
N THR A 356 4.34 -5.44 8.40
CA THR A 356 3.57 -6.30 7.49
C THR A 356 2.57 -5.44 6.73
N TRP A 357 2.53 -5.59 5.41
CA TRP A 357 1.56 -4.90 4.57
C TRP A 357 0.19 -5.59 4.63
N ASN A 358 -0.85 -4.80 4.91
CA ASN A 358 -2.24 -5.26 5.03
C ASN A 358 -3.20 -4.48 4.09
N GLY A 359 -2.65 -3.71 3.14
CA GLY A 359 -3.41 -2.77 2.31
C GLY A 359 -4.49 -3.41 1.42
N ALA A 360 -4.36 -4.69 1.06
CA ALA A 360 -5.36 -5.39 0.24
C ALA A 360 -6.80 -5.32 0.81
N ASN A 361 -6.92 -5.16 2.13
CA ASN A 361 -8.22 -5.09 2.82
C ASN A 361 -8.72 -3.65 3.03
N HIS A 362 -7.88 -2.64 2.79
CA HIS A 362 -8.13 -1.25 3.15
C HIS A 362 -7.60 -0.31 2.06
N PRO A 363 -8.48 0.25 1.20
CA PRO A 363 -8.08 1.28 0.25
C PRO A 363 -7.33 2.40 0.95
N VAL A 364 -6.18 2.77 0.40
CA VAL A 364 -5.37 3.88 0.89
C VAL A 364 -6.08 5.20 0.59
N ASP A 365 -6.02 6.14 1.52
CA ASP A 365 -6.33 7.53 1.22
C ASP A 365 -5.18 8.11 0.37
N GLU A 366 -5.49 8.45 -0.88
CA GLU A 366 -4.52 8.93 -1.87
C GLU A 366 -3.77 10.19 -1.42
N SER A 367 -4.29 10.95 -0.45
CA SER A 367 -3.59 12.12 0.11
C SER A 367 -2.29 11.77 0.85
N PHE A 368 -2.13 10.51 1.31
CA PHE A 368 -0.89 10.00 1.89
C PHE A 368 0.15 9.56 0.83
N VAL A 369 -0.24 9.51 -0.44
CA VAL A 369 0.63 9.11 -1.56
C VAL A 369 1.05 10.36 -2.34
N LYS A 370 2.35 10.67 -2.33
CA LYS A 370 2.93 11.78 -3.09
C LYS A 370 4.04 11.27 -3.98
N ASP A 371 4.04 11.68 -5.24
CA ASP A 371 5.03 11.25 -6.24
C ASP A 371 5.17 9.72 -6.31
N GLY A 372 4.03 9.01 -6.24
CA GLY A 372 3.97 7.54 -6.25
C GLY A 372 4.48 6.87 -4.98
N LYS A 373 4.76 7.61 -3.89
CA LYS A 373 5.27 7.08 -2.63
C LYS A 373 4.32 7.33 -1.48
N LEU A 374 4.02 6.26 -0.72
CA LEU A 374 3.32 6.32 0.55
C LEU A 374 4.29 6.74 1.66
N SER A 375 3.92 7.77 2.41
CA SER A 375 4.64 8.23 3.60
C SER A 375 4.19 7.45 4.85
N LEU A 376 5.16 6.96 5.62
CA LEU A 376 4.98 6.30 6.91
C LEU A 376 5.75 7.08 8.00
N PRO A 377 5.17 8.16 8.54
CA PRO A 377 5.82 9.01 9.52
C PRO A 377 5.71 8.43 10.95
N PHE A 378 6.76 8.62 11.74
CA PHE A 378 6.84 8.18 13.15
C PHE A 378 7.67 9.16 13.99
N SER A 379 7.56 9.08 15.31
CA SER A 379 8.51 9.73 16.22
C SER A 379 9.17 8.73 17.17
N VAL A 380 10.34 9.09 17.66
CA VAL A 380 11.16 8.27 18.54
C VAL A 380 11.48 9.10 19.77
N GLN A 381 11.19 8.55 20.95
CA GLN A 381 11.45 9.19 22.23
C GLN A 381 12.45 8.36 23.03
N THR A 382 13.42 9.04 23.64
CA THR A 382 14.41 8.38 24.49
C THR A 382 14.22 8.79 25.93
N PHE A 383 14.24 7.81 26.82
CA PHE A 383 14.13 8.00 28.26
C PHE A 383 15.34 7.40 28.96
N ARG A 384 15.83 8.12 29.97
CA ARG A 384 16.89 7.69 30.88
C ARG A 384 16.42 7.91 32.31
N ASN A 385 16.51 6.88 33.15
CA ASN A 385 16.05 6.93 34.54
C ASN A 385 14.61 7.46 34.68
N GLY A 386 13.73 7.13 33.73
CA GLY A 386 12.34 7.59 33.67
C GLY A 386 12.12 9.02 33.15
N GLN A 387 13.18 9.79 32.87
CA GLN A 387 13.10 11.14 32.31
C GLN A 387 13.30 11.13 30.80
N LYS A 388 12.49 11.89 30.07
CA LYS A 388 12.63 12.09 28.63
C LYS A 388 13.84 12.98 28.36
N ILE A 389 14.78 12.49 27.55
CA ILE A 389 16.00 13.21 27.19
C ILE A 389 16.01 13.69 25.73
N GLY A 390 15.10 13.20 24.88
CA GLY A 390 14.94 13.68 23.51
C GLY A 390 13.74 13.08 22.79
N GLU A 391 13.33 13.75 21.71
CA GLU A 391 12.33 13.27 20.75
C GLU A 391 12.69 13.73 19.34
N HIS A 392 12.72 12.78 18.41
CA HIS A 392 13.07 13.03 17.02
C HIS A 392 12.11 12.30 16.09
N SER A 393 11.76 12.92 14.97
CA SER A 393 10.90 12.32 13.95
C SER A 393 11.70 11.47 12.97
N GLY A 394 11.06 10.48 12.36
CA GLY A 394 11.54 9.76 11.19
C GLY A 394 10.41 9.52 10.18
N GLU A 395 10.78 9.17 8.95
CA GLU A 395 9.80 8.94 7.88
C GLU A 395 10.30 7.85 6.92
N SER A 396 9.47 6.84 6.69
CA SER A 396 9.74 5.81 5.69
C SER A 396 8.87 6.05 4.45
N PHE A 397 9.49 6.03 3.28
CA PHE A 397 8.78 6.17 2.00
C PHE A 397 8.70 4.83 1.28
N VAL A 398 7.51 4.46 0.83
CA VAL A 398 7.29 3.19 0.14
C VAL A 398 6.75 3.48 -1.25
N ASN A 399 7.39 2.96 -2.31
CA ASN A 399 6.80 2.99 -3.64
C ASN A 399 5.43 2.29 -3.60
N TYR A 400 4.39 3.06 -3.92
CA TYR A 400 3.00 2.67 -3.77
C TYR A 400 2.24 2.68 -5.11
N MET A 401 2.98 2.49 -6.20
CA MET A 401 2.45 2.30 -7.55
C MET A 401 2.41 0.83 -7.91
N GLY A 402 1.25 0.36 -8.34
CA GLY A 402 1.04 -0.96 -8.93
C GLY A 402 0.95 -0.88 -10.44
N LYS A 403 1.21 -2.00 -11.10
CA LYS A 403 1.19 -2.11 -12.56
C LYS A 403 0.40 -3.35 -12.99
N VAL A 404 -0.46 -3.14 -13.98
CA VAL A 404 -1.22 -4.20 -14.65
C VAL A 404 -0.82 -4.22 -16.11
N THR A 405 -0.37 -5.37 -16.58
CA THR A 405 0.05 -5.60 -17.96
C THR A 405 -0.94 -6.54 -18.64
N VAL A 406 -1.54 -6.07 -19.73
CA VAL A 406 -2.55 -6.80 -20.51
C VAL A 406 -1.90 -7.35 -21.78
N ALA A 407 -1.81 -8.67 -21.87
CA ALA A 407 -1.37 -9.37 -23.07
C ALA A 407 -2.56 -9.68 -23.99
N PHE A 408 -2.41 -9.40 -25.29
CA PHE A 408 -3.41 -9.69 -26.32
C PHE A 408 -3.00 -10.96 -27.08
N LEU A 409 -3.61 -12.10 -26.72
CA LEU A 409 -3.17 -13.41 -27.19
C LEU A 409 -4.24 -14.10 -28.05
N ASN A 410 -3.80 -14.90 -29.02
CA ASN A 410 -4.69 -15.82 -29.73
C ASN A 410 -4.87 -17.16 -28.99
N GLU A 411 -5.66 -18.07 -29.58
CA GLU A 411 -5.93 -19.42 -29.06
C GLU A 411 -4.68 -20.30 -28.89
N LYS A 412 -3.57 -19.93 -29.54
CA LYS A 412 -2.27 -20.63 -29.47
C LYS A 412 -1.25 -19.84 -28.64
N ASP A 413 -1.71 -18.90 -27.82
CA ASP A 413 -0.92 -18.00 -26.96
C ASP A 413 0.12 -17.14 -27.70
N ASN A 414 -0.05 -16.93 -29.01
CA ASN A 414 0.80 -15.97 -29.73
C ASN A 414 0.32 -14.54 -29.46
N ILE A 415 1.29 -13.66 -29.23
CA ILE A 415 1.07 -12.22 -29.09
C ILE A 415 0.57 -11.64 -30.41
N LEU A 416 -0.59 -11.00 -30.39
CA LEU A 416 -1.21 -10.39 -31.57
C LEU A 416 -0.78 -8.93 -31.75
N GLN A 417 -0.43 -8.25 -30.67
CA GLN A 417 0.08 -6.87 -30.67
C GLN A 417 0.82 -6.58 -29.35
N PRO A 418 1.56 -5.46 -29.24
CA PRO A 418 2.23 -5.09 -27.99
C PRO A 418 1.27 -5.03 -26.79
N PRO A 419 1.71 -5.45 -25.59
CA PRO A 419 0.87 -5.42 -24.40
C PRO A 419 0.49 -3.99 -24.02
N PHE A 420 -0.67 -3.85 -23.39
CA PHE A 420 -1.11 -2.58 -22.81
C PHE A 420 -0.76 -2.54 -21.33
N GLU A 421 -0.13 -1.46 -20.88
CA GLU A 421 0.24 -1.29 -19.48
C GLU A 421 -0.63 -0.20 -18.85
N LYS A 422 -1.11 -0.46 -17.63
CA LYS A 422 -1.83 0.52 -16.82
C LYS A 422 -1.19 0.56 -15.44
N GLU A 423 -0.85 1.76 -15.00
CA GLU A 423 -0.34 2.01 -13.65
C GLU A 423 -1.40 2.71 -12.81
N GLY A 424 -1.31 2.51 -11.50
CA GLY A 424 -2.20 3.15 -10.54
C GLY A 424 -1.71 2.97 -9.11
N ILE A 425 -2.34 3.68 -8.18
CA ILE A 425 -1.99 3.58 -6.76
C ILE A 425 -2.42 2.21 -6.25
N ILE A 426 -1.54 1.50 -5.54
CA ILE A 426 -1.87 0.20 -4.91
C ILE A 426 -3.14 0.35 -4.07
N THR A 427 -4.01 -0.66 -4.07
CA THR A 427 -5.35 -0.71 -3.44
C THR A 427 -6.47 0.05 -4.15
N THR A 428 -6.17 0.85 -5.18
CA THR A 428 -7.22 1.50 -6.00
C THR A 428 -7.76 0.56 -7.07
N HIS A 429 -9.03 0.76 -7.47
CA HIS A 429 -9.70 -0.07 -8.46
C HIS A 429 -9.24 0.20 -9.89
N TYR A 430 -9.22 -0.84 -10.72
CA TYR A 430 -9.13 -0.72 -12.17
C TYR A 430 -10.22 -1.52 -12.87
N ASP A 431 -10.61 -1.03 -14.04
CA ASP A 431 -11.45 -1.74 -15.01
C ASP A 431 -10.77 -1.71 -16.38
N LEU A 432 -10.69 -2.88 -17.02
CA LEU A 432 -10.11 -3.12 -18.34
C LEU A 432 -11.10 -3.76 -19.31
N SER A 433 -12.38 -3.86 -18.95
CA SER A 433 -13.43 -4.51 -19.76
C SER A 433 -13.60 -3.86 -21.15
N ASP A 434 -13.25 -2.57 -21.27
CA ASP A 434 -13.29 -1.82 -22.53
C ASP A 434 -11.95 -1.80 -23.28
N LYS A 435 -10.91 -2.45 -22.75
CA LYS A 435 -9.56 -2.49 -23.34
C LYS A 435 -9.36 -3.68 -24.29
N TYR A 436 -10.32 -3.87 -25.21
CA TYR A 436 -10.23 -4.84 -26.30
C TYR A 436 -10.08 -4.12 -27.65
N PRO A 437 -8.85 -3.78 -28.07
CA PRO A 437 -8.60 -3.20 -29.39
C PRO A 437 -9.08 -4.09 -30.53
N GLN A 438 -9.47 -3.48 -31.65
CA GLN A 438 -9.75 -4.21 -32.88
C GLN A 438 -8.45 -4.75 -33.48
N ILE A 439 -8.44 -6.04 -33.83
CA ILE A 439 -7.29 -6.72 -34.45
C ILE A 439 -7.78 -7.40 -35.72
N ASP A 440 -7.15 -7.10 -36.86
CA ASP A 440 -7.58 -7.60 -38.16
C ASP A 440 -7.59 -9.14 -38.21
N GLY A 441 -8.74 -9.70 -38.60
CA GLY A 441 -8.94 -11.15 -38.69
C GLY A 441 -9.16 -11.86 -37.35
N TYR A 442 -9.29 -11.11 -36.25
CA TYR A 442 -9.51 -11.64 -34.91
C TYR A 442 -10.72 -10.99 -34.22
N THR A 443 -11.40 -11.77 -33.39
CA THR A 443 -12.52 -11.31 -32.55
C THR A 443 -12.23 -11.53 -31.08
N PRO A 444 -12.46 -10.54 -30.20
CA PRO A 444 -12.17 -10.67 -28.77
C PRO A 444 -13.12 -11.64 -28.07
N ILE A 445 -12.58 -12.43 -27.14
CA ILE A 445 -13.32 -13.27 -26.20
C ILE A 445 -13.37 -12.49 -24.88
N ARG A 446 -14.50 -11.84 -24.59
CA ARG A 446 -14.62 -10.95 -23.43
C ARG A 446 -14.96 -11.73 -22.17
N ASN A 447 -14.25 -11.44 -21.08
CA ASN A 447 -14.55 -11.99 -19.75
C ASN A 447 -14.51 -10.88 -18.69
N ASN A 448 -15.60 -10.12 -18.59
CA ASN A 448 -15.70 -8.93 -17.73
C ASN A 448 -15.39 -9.21 -16.25
N LYS A 449 -15.57 -10.44 -15.75
CA LYS A 449 -15.26 -10.78 -14.34
C LYS A 449 -13.77 -10.82 -14.07
N GLN A 450 -12.96 -11.15 -15.08
CA GLN A 450 -11.50 -11.21 -14.93
C GLN A 450 -10.86 -9.85 -15.21
N ASP A 451 -11.54 -8.93 -15.90
CA ASP A 451 -10.97 -7.65 -16.37
C ASP A 451 -10.99 -6.51 -15.33
N GLN A 452 -11.50 -6.79 -14.13
CA GLN A 452 -11.61 -5.84 -13.02
C GLN A 452 -10.82 -6.31 -11.81
N GLY A 453 -10.27 -5.35 -11.05
CA GLY A 453 -9.49 -5.68 -9.85
C GLY A 453 -9.05 -4.44 -9.08
N ILE A 454 -8.06 -4.64 -8.21
CA ILE A 454 -7.31 -3.57 -7.54
C ILE A 454 -5.84 -3.70 -7.89
N PHE A 455 -5.13 -2.57 -7.93
CA PHE A 455 -3.68 -2.58 -8.09
C PHE A 455 -3.02 -3.21 -6.87
N LEU A 456 -2.13 -4.17 -7.12
CA LEU A 456 -1.33 -4.85 -6.10
C LEU A 456 0.15 -4.42 -6.15
N PRO A 457 0.93 -4.67 -5.08
CA PRO A 457 2.36 -4.35 -5.06
C PRO A 457 3.19 -5.09 -6.11
N ASP A 458 2.80 -6.31 -6.46
CA ASP A 458 3.44 -7.10 -7.50
C ASP A 458 2.74 -6.87 -8.85
N GLU A 459 3.52 -6.88 -9.93
CA GLU A 459 2.98 -6.69 -11.29
C GLU A 459 1.96 -7.78 -11.61
N GLN A 460 0.79 -7.35 -12.04
CA GLN A 460 -0.32 -8.22 -12.39
C GLN A 460 -0.35 -8.44 -13.89
N MET A 461 -0.36 -9.71 -14.31
CA MET A 461 -0.53 -10.09 -15.71
C MET A 461 -1.97 -10.47 -15.99
N MET A 462 -2.55 -9.87 -17.03
CA MET A 462 -3.90 -10.13 -17.50
C MET A 462 -3.87 -10.52 -18.98
N VAL A 463 -4.79 -11.38 -19.40
CA VAL A 463 -4.83 -11.88 -20.77
C VAL A 463 -6.19 -11.58 -21.38
N HIS A 464 -6.19 -10.75 -22.42
CA HIS A 464 -7.34 -10.58 -23.31
C HIS A 464 -7.17 -11.54 -24.48
N ARG A 465 -8.07 -12.53 -24.57
CA ARG A 465 -8.00 -13.58 -25.59
C ARG A 465 -8.76 -13.20 -26.85
N TYR A 466 -8.25 -13.64 -27.99
CA TYR A 466 -8.83 -13.42 -29.32
C TYR A 466 -8.90 -14.72 -30.10
N LYS A 467 -10.00 -14.88 -30.85
CA LYS A 467 -10.24 -15.99 -31.78
C LYS A 467 -10.05 -15.54 -33.21
N LYS A 468 -9.42 -16.36 -34.05
CA LYS A 468 -9.24 -16.05 -35.47
C LYS A 468 -10.53 -16.34 -36.25
N GLY A 469 -10.94 -15.46 -37.15
CA GLY A 469 -12.08 -15.68 -38.05
C GLY A 469 -13.24 -14.70 -37.85
N GLN A 470 -14.41 -15.06 -38.39
CA GLN A 470 -15.62 -14.22 -38.32
C GLN A 470 -16.35 -14.35 -36.97
N PRO A 471 -17.00 -13.28 -36.49
CA PRO A 471 -17.78 -13.32 -35.26
C PRO A 471 -18.97 -14.27 -35.40
N LEU A 472 -19.29 -14.97 -34.30
CA LEU A 472 -20.53 -15.72 -34.16
C LEU A 472 -21.72 -14.76 -34.27
N LYS A 473 -22.59 -14.99 -35.26
CA LYS A 473 -23.85 -14.25 -35.45
C LYS A 473 -25.03 -15.15 -35.16
N PHE A 474 -26.06 -14.56 -34.59
CA PHE A 474 -27.30 -15.23 -34.18
C PHE A 474 -28.51 -14.40 -34.60
N ASP A 475 -29.53 -15.08 -35.11
CA ASP A 475 -30.85 -14.51 -35.36
C ASP A 475 -31.93 -15.42 -34.76
N LEU A 476 -32.80 -14.86 -33.91
CA LEU A 476 -34.06 -15.49 -33.51
C LEU A 476 -35.11 -15.14 -34.56
N LEU A 477 -35.57 -16.13 -35.33
CA LEU A 477 -36.52 -15.91 -36.43
C LEU A 477 -37.95 -15.66 -35.94
N ASN A 478 -38.27 -16.00 -34.70
CA ASN A 478 -39.50 -15.57 -34.03
C ASN A 478 -39.41 -14.06 -33.75
N LYS A 479 -39.88 -13.23 -34.70
CA LYS A 479 -39.80 -11.76 -34.61
C LYS A 479 -40.91 -11.13 -33.77
N ASP A 480 -41.88 -11.92 -33.30
CA ASP A 480 -42.96 -11.47 -32.40
C ASP A 480 -42.37 -10.94 -31.08
N ASN A 481 -42.79 -9.75 -30.64
CA ASN A 481 -42.50 -9.21 -29.31
C ASN A 481 -43.76 -8.48 -28.78
N PRO A 482 -44.44 -9.00 -27.74
CA PRO A 482 -44.07 -10.14 -26.92
C PRO A 482 -44.05 -11.47 -27.68
N LEU A 483 -43.12 -12.35 -27.30
CA LEU A 483 -43.07 -13.73 -27.78
C LEU A 483 -44.12 -14.53 -27.02
N LEU A 484 -45.22 -14.83 -27.70
CA LEU A 484 -46.32 -15.60 -27.12
C LEU A 484 -45.91 -17.06 -26.90
N ILE A 485 -46.24 -17.60 -25.74
CA ILE A 485 -46.06 -19.01 -25.37
C ILE A 485 -47.42 -19.65 -25.09
N SER A 486 -47.49 -20.99 -25.18
CA SER A 486 -48.70 -21.75 -24.81
C SER A 486 -49.14 -21.40 -23.40
N ARG A 487 -50.43 -21.13 -23.24
CA ARG A 487 -51.05 -20.88 -21.93
C ARG A 487 -51.16 -22.13 -21.05
N PHE A 488 -51.15 -23.33 -21.66
CA PHE A 488 -51.31 -24.61 -20.98
C PHE A 488 -50.00 -25.20 -20.44
N ASN A 489 -48.91 -25.12 -21.21
CA ASN A 489 -47.65 -25.81 -20.88
C ASN A 489 -46.41 -24.88 -20.90
N ASN A 490 -46.60 -23.58 -21.14
CA ASN A 490 -45.53 -22.58 -21.24
C ASN A 490 -44.51 -22.86 -22.38
N GLN A 491 -44.87 -23.66 -23.39
CA GLN A 491 -43.98 -24.03 -24.49
C GLN A 491 -44.13 -23.11 -25.71
N ARG A 492 -43.03 -22.99 -26.45
CA ARG A 492 -42.98 -22.32 -27.76
C ARG A 492 -41.96 -23.00 -28.66
N GLU A 493 -42.29 -23.17 -29.94
CA GLU A 493 -41.31 -23.52 -30.96
C GLU A 493 -40.44 -22.28 -31.28
N LEU A 494 -39.16 -22.39 -30.98
CA LEU A 494 -38.14 -21.41 -31.31
C LEU A 494 -37.43 -21.83 -32.59
N THR A 495 -37.33 -20.91 -33.54
CA THR A 495 -36.58 -21.06 -34.78
C THR A 495 -35.41 -20.10 -34.76
N ILE A 496 -34.21 -20.62 -34.93
CA ILE A 496 -32.96 -19.85 -34.89
C ILE A 496 -32.16 -20.04 -36.16
N LYS A 497 -31.37 -19.03 -36.51
CA LYS A 497 -30.35 -19.08 -37.54
C LYS A 497 -29.03 -18.56 -36.97
N TYR A 498 -27.92 -19.14 -37.38
CA TYR A 498 -26.60 -18.73 -36.93
C TYR A 498 -25.53 -18.89 -38.00
N SER A 499 -24.45 -18.13 -37.84
CA SER A 499 -23.23 -18.28 -38.63
C SER A 499 -21.99 -18.07 -37.77
N HIS A 500 -20.97 -18.89 -37.96
CA HIS A 500 -19.68 -18.79 -37.27
C HIS A 500 -18.55 -19.24 -38.20
N ASP A 501 -17.29 -19.16 -37.77
CA ASP A 501 -16.16 -19.74 -38.51
C ASP A 501 -15.65 -20.98 -37.76
N PRO A 502 -16.04 -22.20 -38.18
CA PRO A 502 -15.66 -23.42 -37.48
C PRO A 502 -14.15 -23.62 -37.54
N SER A 503 -13.55 -23.98 -36.40
CA SER A 503 -12.13 -24.29 -36.34
C SER A 503 -11.81 -25.51 -37.22
N SER A 504 -10.71 -25.43 -37.99
CA SER A 504 -10.20 -26.56 -38.77
C SER A 504 -9.51 -27.62 -37.93
N GLU A 505 -9.18 -27.33 -36.67
CA GLU A 505 -8.40 -28.20 -35.79
C GLU A 505 -9.25 -28.91 -34.72
N LYS A 506 -10.35 -28.29 -34.28
CA LYS A 506 -11.26 -28.87 -33.28
C LYS A 506 -12.73 -28.61 -33.64
N PRO A 507 -13.62 -29.59 -33.45
CA PRO A 507 -15.06 -29.38 -33.65
C PRO A 507 -15.58 -28.35 -32.64
N THR A 508 -16.16 -27.26 -33.15
CA THR A 508 -16.79 -26.21 -32.33
C THR A 508 -18.18 -26.68 -31.90
N THR A 509 -18.47 -26.60 -30.61
CA THR A 509 -19.83 -26.82 -30.07
C THR A 509 -20.45 -25.47 -29.79
N LEU A 510 -21.64 -25.23 -30.35
CA LEU A 510 -22.42 -24.02 -30.05
C LEU A 510 -23.59 -24.37 -29.13
N SER A 511 -23.83 -23.55 -28.11
CA SER A 511 -24.98 -23.65 -27.22
C SER A 511 -25.91 -22.47 -27.46
N PHE A 512 -27.18 -22.75 -27.76
CA PHE A 512 -28.24 -21.75 -27.79
C PHE A 512 -28.75 -21.54 -26.35
N VAL A 513 -28.70 -20.30 -25.88
CA VAL A 513 -28.95 -19.95 -24.48
C VAL A 513 -30.07 -18.91 -24.40
N ALA A 514 -30.93 -19.08 -23.41
CA ALA A 514 -31.81 -18.02 -22.92
C ALA A 514 -31.40 -17.61 -21.50
N LYS A 515 -31.49 -16.30 -21.22
CA LYS A 515 -31.08 -15.72 -19.96
C LYS A 515 -32.13 -14.76 -19.41
N TYR A 516 -32.44 -14.91 -18.13
CA TYR A 516 -33.21 -13.96 -17.35
C TYR A 516 -32.43 -13.63 -16.07
N GLN A 517 -32.09 -12.34 -15.89
CA GLN A 517 -31.19 -11.90 -14.81
C GLN A 517 -29.87 -12.70 -14.82
N GLU A 518 -29.48 -13.33 -13.70
CA GLU A 518 -28.29 -14.18 -13.61
C GLU A 518 -28.54 -15.65 -14.00
N GLU A 519 -29.80 -16.04 -14.27
CA GLU A 519 -30.16 -17.41 -14.63
C GLU A 519 -29.99 -17.65 -16.14
N GLU A 520 -29.01 -18.48 -16.52
CA GLU A 520 -28.83 -18.96 -17.89
C GLU A 520 -29.37 -20.38 -18.04
N LYS A 521 -30.18 -20.63 -19.08
CA LYS A 521 -30.57 -21.98 -19.51
C LYS A 521 -30.11 -22.27 -20.92
N VAL A 522 -29.36 -23.36 -21.07
CA VAL A 522 -29.02 -23.92 -22.38
C VAL A 522 -30.27 -24.60 -22.94
N ILE A 523 -30.79 -24.06 -24.04
CA ILE A 523 -31.96 -24.58 -24.75
C ILE A 523 -31.56 -25.79 -25.59
N LYS A 524 -30.45 -25.69 -26.32
CA LYS A 524 -29.94 -26.75 -27.20
C LYS A 524 -28.45 -26.59 -27.48
N GLU A 525 -27.75 -27.71 -27.60
CA GLU A 525 -26.36 -27.76 -28.04
C GLU A 525 -26.24 -28.31 -29.46
N PHE A 526 -25.28 -27.78 -30.21
CA PHE A 526 -24.94 -28.13 -31.57
C PHE A 526 -23.48 -28.59 -31.61
N PRO A 527 -23.21 -29.88 -31.32
CA PRO A 527 -21.85 -30.41 -31.42
C PRO A 527 -21.41 -30.42 -32.89
N SER A 528 -20.16 -30.02 -33.13
CA SER A 528 -19.60 -29.90 -34.49
C SER A 528 -20.45 -29.01 -35.42
N ALA A 529 -20.83 -27.83 -34.92
CA ALA A 529 -21.74 -26.93 -35.63
C ALA A 529 -21.16 -26.51 -37.00
N PRO A 530 -21.92 -26.60 -38.10
CA PRO A 530 -21.47 -26.15 -39.42
C PRO A 530 -21.34 -24.62 -39.47
N LYS A 531 -20.63 -24.10 -40.48
CA LYS A 531 -20.40 -22.66 -40.69
C LYS A 531 -21.68 -21.82 -40.64
N ASN A 532 -22.76 -22.33 -41.24
CA ASN A 532 -24.10 -21.75 -41.16
C ASN A 532 -25.07 -22.84 -40.72
N GLY A 533 -25.98 -22.52 -39.81
CA GLY A 533 -26.99 -23.47 -39.34
C GLY A 533 -28.34 -22.80 -39.10
N GLU A 534 -29.39 -23.61 -39.21
CA GLU A 534 -30.76 -23.25 -38.86
C GLU A 534 -31.34 -24.40 -38.03
N ALA A 535 -32.10 -24.09 -36.99
CA ALA A 535 -32.66 -25.10 -36.13
C ALA A 535 -34.02 -24.68 -35.55
N LYS A 536 -34.89 -25.67 -35.41
CA LYS A 536 -36.18 -25.56 -34.70
C LYS A 536 -36.16 -26.43 -33.45
N MET A 537 -36.76 -25.94 -32.38
CA MET A 537 -36.88 -26.67 -31.11
C MET A 537 -38.02 -26.13 -30.27
N ILE A 538 -38.59 -26.99 -29.43
CA ILE A 538 -39.58 -26.60 -28.44
C ILE A 538 -38.85 -26.28 -27.14
N PHE A 539 -39.17 -25.14 -26.53
CA PHE A 539 -38.66 -24.76 -25.22
C PHE A 539 -39.82 -24.43 -24.27
N ALA A 540 -39.78 -24.98 -23.06
CA ALA A 540 -40.70 -24.68 -21.98
C ALA A 540 -40.13 -23.57 -21.10
N PHE A 541 -40.76 -22.41 -21.11
CA PHE A 541 -40.32 -21.26 -20.33
C PHE A 541 -40.65 -21.44 -18.84
N PRO A 542 -39.72 -21.14 -17.92
CA PRO A 542 -40.00 -21.09 -16.48
C PRO A 542 -41.09 -20.06 -16.17
N GLU A 543 -41.98 -20.35 -15.22
CA GLU A 543 -43.06 -19.42 -14.85
C GLU A 543 -42.53 -18.06 -14.40
N GLN A 544 -41.40 -18.03 -13.69
CA GLN A 544 -40.75 -16.81 -13.21
C GLN A 544 -40.21 -15.89 -14.32
N TRP A 545 -40.17 -16.36 -15.57
CA TRP A 545 -39.72 -15.57 -16.73
C TRP A 545 -40.91 -14.93 -17.48
N ILE A 546 -42.14 -15.35 -17.19
CA ILE A 546 -43.35 -14.84 -17.86
C ILE A 546 -43.63 -13.41 -17.38
N GLY A 547 -43.91 -12.51 -18.33
CA GLY A 547 -44.08 -11.07 -18.11
C GLY A 547 -42.76 -10.29 -18.10
N HIS A 548 -41.63 -10.95 -18.34
CA HIS A 548 -40.30 -10.32 -18.27
C HIS A 548 -39.54 -10.41 -19.60
N GLU A 549 -38.53 -9.54 -19.74
CA GLU A 549 -37.60 -9.56 -20.86
C GLU A 549 -36.58 -10.69 -20.68
N VAL A 550 -36.50 -11.56 -21.69
CA VAL A 550 -35.55 -12.68 -21.77
C VAL A 550 -34.60 -12.44 -22.93
N SER A 551 -33.31 -12.61 -22.66
CA SER A 551 -32.23 -12.50 -23.63
C SER A 551 -31.93 -13.84 -24.28
N PHE A 552 -31.70 -13.86 -25.59
CA PHE A 552 -31.37 -15.02 -26.40
C PHE A 552 -30.07 -14.79 -27.15
N TYR A 553 -29.16 -15.75 -27.12
CA TYR A 553 -27.89 -15.69 -27.83
C TYR A 553 -27.30 -17.09 -28.00
N MET A 554 -26.25 -17.20 -28.82
CA MET A 554 -25.41 -18.38 -28.89
C MET A 554 -24.08 -18.12 -28.19
N LYS A 555 -23.52 -19.17 -27.58
CA LYS A 555 -22.14 -19.17 -27.09
C LYS A 555 -21.42 -20.42 -27.57
N ASP A 556 -20.14 -20.31 -27.89
CA ASP A 556 -19.31 -21.48 -28.16
C ASP A 556 -18.67 -22.06 -26.88
N ASN A 557 -18.01 -23.21 -27.03
CA ASN A 557 -17.28 -23.87 -25.95
C ASN A 557 -16.07 -23.07 -25.41
N ASP A 558 -15.65 -22.03 -26.11
CA ASP A 558 -14.54 -21.15 -25.73
C ASP A 558 -15.03 -19.83 -25.08
N GLY A 559 -16.36 -19.67 -24.94
CA GLY A 559 -17.00 -18.52 -24.30
C GLY A 559 -17.30 -17.35 -25.24
N GLN A 560 -17.11 -17.50 -26.56
CA GLN A 560 -17.49 -16.48 -27.54
C GLN A 560 -19.02 -16.39 -27.63
N GLY A 561 -19.59 -15.26 -27.21
CA GLY A 561 -21.01 -14.95 -27.37
C GLY A 561 -21.32 -14.32 -28.73
N SER A 562 -22.50 -14.61 -29.25
CA SER A 562 -23.08 -13.89 -30.39
C SER A 562 -23.62 -12.51 -29.99
N ASN A 563 -24.21 -11.80 -30.95
CA ASN A 563 -25.17 -10.75 -30.62
C ASN A 563 -26.34 -11.31 -29.79
N VAL A 564 -26.89 -10.47 -28.91
CA VAL A 564 -28.03 -10.81 -28.05
C VAL A 564 -29.31 -10.22 -28.66
N GLU A 565 -30.38 -11.02 -28.72
CA GLU A 565 -31.73 -10.56 -29.02
C GLU A 565 -32.62 -10.70 -27.77
N THR A 566 -33.49 -9.72 -27.50
CA THR A 566 -34.43 -9.79 -26.37
C THR A 566 -35.88 -9.92 -26.82
N ARG A 567 -36.70 -10.58 -26.00
CA ARG A 567 -38.17 -10.65 -26.14
C ARG A 567 -38.84 -10.59 -24.77
N VAL A 568 -40.00 -9.95 -24.68
CA VAL A 568 -40.90 -10.10 -23.52
C VAL A 568 -41.67 -11.40 -23.70
N ILE A 569 -41.68 -12.26 -22.68
CA ILE A 569 -42.37 -13.56 -22.75
C ILE A 569 -43.78 -13.41 -22.19
N GLU A 570 -44.81 -13.71 -22.97
CA GLU A 570 -46.21 -13.64 -22.50
C GLU A 570 -46.96 -14.92 -22.81
N LYS A 571 -47.84 -15.35 -21.90
CA LYS A 571 -48.82 -16.38 -22.23
C LYS A 571 -49.78 -15.83 -23.27
N GLU A 572 -50.09 -16.63 -24.28
CA GLU A 572 -51.17 -16.28 -25.18
C GLU A 572 -52.51 -16.13 -24.43
N LYS A 573 -53.41 -15.33 -24.98
CA LYS A 573 -54.75 -15.17 -24.44
C LYS A 573 -55.64 -16.27 -25.01
N GLY A 574 -56.23 -17.08 -24.14
CA GLY A 574 -57.26 -18.05 -24.52
C GLY A 574 -58.65 -17.42 -24.68
N PRO A 575 -59.69 -18.24 -24.86
CA PRO A 575 -61.06 -17.77 -24.86
C PRO A 575 -61.47 -17.23 -23.48
N SER A 576 -62.39 -16.27 -23.48
CA SER A 576 -62.91 -15.64 -22.25
C SER A 576 -64.42 -15.48 -22.29
N LEU A 577 -65.08 -15.71 -21.15
CA LEU A 577 -66.53 -15.57 -20.98
C LEU A 577 -66.89 -14.18 -20.43
N SER A 578 -67.79 -13.49 -21.13
CA SER A 578 -68.42 -12.25 -20.71
C SER A 578 -69.91 -12.49 -20.42
N LEU A 579 -70.38 -12.02 -19.26
CA LEU A 579 -71.76 -12.20 -18.77
C LEU A 579 -72.38 -10.85 -18.38
N PRO A 580 -73.71 -10.68 -18.48
CA PRO A 580 -74.38 -9.51 -17.93
C PRO A 580 -74.30 -9.50 -16.40
N GLY A 581 -74.09 -8.32 -15.80
CA GLY A 581 -73.97 -8.19 -14.34
C GLY A 581 -75.27 -8.45 -13.56
N LYS A 582 -76.44 -8.35 -14.21
CA LYS A 582 -77.75 -8.65 -13.62
C LYS A 582 -78.68 -9.18 -14.69
N ILE A 583 -79.45 -10.22 -14.36
CA ILE A 583 -80.55 -10.72 -15.18
C ILE A 583 -81.85 -10.39 -14.44
N SER A 584 -82.78 -9.71 -15.08
CA SER A 584 -84.09 -9.39 -14.51
C SER A 584 -85.19 -10.05 -15.33
N PHE A 585 -86.19 -10.61 -14.66
CA PHE A 585 -87.42 -11.11 -15.29
C PHE A 585 -88.55 -10.06 -15.29
N GLY A 586 -88.30 -8.85 -14.77
CA GLY A 586 -89.29 -7.79 -14.63
C GLY A 586 -90.43 -8.15 -13.67
N GLU A 587 -91.59 -7.53 -13.87
CA GLU A 587 -92.82 -7.87 -13.15
C GLU A 587 -93.50 -9.06 -13.83
N VAL A 588 -93.77 -10.11 -13.05
CA VAL A 588 -94.40 -11.34 -13.54
C VAL A 588 -95.65 -11.64 -12.73
N HIS A 589 -96.82 -11.61 -13.38
CA HIS A 589 -98.08 -11.96 -12.72
C HIS A 589 -98.17 -13.46 -12.43
N ILE A 590 -98.67 -13.83 -11.24
CA ILE A 590 -98.94 -15.23 -10.85
C ILE A 590 -99.98 -15.82 -11.81
N PRO A 591 -99.63 -16.87 -12.58
CA PRO A 591 -100.52 -17.40 -13.59
C PRO A 591 -101.55 -18.37 -12.99
N SER A 592 -102.66 -18.60 -13.69
CA SER A 592 -103.66 -19.61 -13.30
C SER A 592 -103.24 -21.07 -13.58
N ARG A 593 -102.12 -21.26 -14.29
CA ARG A 593 -101.44 -22.54 -14.58
C ARG A 593 -99.95 -22.30 -14.74
N ASP A 594 -99.13 -23.32 -14.51
CA ASP A 594 -97.67 -23.24 -14.65
C ASP A 594 -97.24 -22.57 -15.96
N LYS A 595 -96.31 -21.62 -15.87
CA LYS A 595 -95.80 -20.86 -17.02
C LYS A 595 -94.30 -20.62 -16.90
N ALA A 596 -93.60 -20.75 -18.03
CA ALA A 596 -92.21 -20.30 -18.16
C ALA A 596 -92.17 -18.86 -18.73
N VAL A 597 -91.39 -17.99 -18.09
CA VAL A 597 -91.23 -16.58 -18.48
C VAL A 597 -89.78 -16.31 -18.82
N PHE A 598 -89.52 -15.59 -19.90
CA PHE A 598 -88.18 -15.20 -20.32
C PHE A 598 -87.85 -13.80 -19.80
N PRO A 599 -86.55 -13.48 -19.59
CA PRO A 599 -86.11 -12.12 -19.31
C PRO A 599 -86.54 -11.15 -20.43
N PRO A 600 -87.10 -9.97 -20.12
CA PRO A 600 -87.42 -8.96 -21.13
C PRO A 600 -86.19 -8.30 -21.75
N THR A 601 -85.04 -8.30 -21.05
CA THR A 601 -83.77 -7.74 -21.56
C THR A 601 -83.08 -8.73 -22.50
N LYS A 602 -82.58 -8.25 -23.65
CA LYS A 602 -81.85 -9.04 -24.65
C LYS A 602 -80.38 -9.25 -24.27
N ASP A 603 -80.15 -9.66 -23.03
CA ASP A 603 -78.80 -9.87 -22.52
C ASP A 603 -78.19 -11.14 -23.13
N LYS A 604 -76.88 -11.12 -23.36
CA LYS A 604 -76.14 -12.22 -23.97
C LYS A 604 -74.94 -12.58 -23.11
N ALA A 605 -74.69 -13.87 -22.98
CA ALA A 605 -73.36 -14.36 -22.66
C ALA A 605 -72.53 -14.42 -23.97
N GLN A 606 -71.27 -14.03 -23.90
CA GLN A 606 -70.35 -14.00 -25.05
C GLN A 606 -69.05 -14.69 -24.70
N ILE A 607 -68.54 -15.47 -25.64
CA ILE A 607 -67.19 -16.02 -25.60
C ILE A 607 -66.41 -15.39 -26.73
N GLU A 608 -65.31 -14.74 -26.38
CA GLU A 608 -64.34 -14.20 -27.33
C GLU A 608 -63.08 -15.05 -27.28
N ASP A 609 -62.73 -15.68 -28.40
CA ASP A 609 -61.51 -16.45 -28.55
C ASP A 609 -60.39 -15.59 -29.15
N HIS A 610 -59.37 -15.34 -28.33
CA HIS A 610 -58.18 -14.56 -28.69
C HIS A 610 -56.95 -15.46 -28.96
N SER A 611 -57.15 -16.79 -29.04
CA SER A 611 -56.08 -17.77 -29.20
C SER A 611 -55.33 -17.59 -30.52
N LYS A 612 -54.00 -17.63 -30.47
CA LYS A 612 -53.14 -17.44 -31.65
C LYS A 612 -52.23 -18.63 -31.93
N LEU A 613 -51.90 -19.42 -30.91
CA LEU A 613 -51.00 -20.56 -30.99
C LEU A 613 -51.78 -21.87 -30.94
N GLU A 614 -52.64 -22.01 -29.92
CA GLU A 614 -53.34 -23.26 -29.65
C GLU A 614 -54.85 -23.03 -29.65
N LYS A 615 -55.54 -23.81 -30.48
CA LYS A 615 -57.00 -23.92 -30.40
C LYS A 615 -57.38 -24.71 -29.15
N SER A 616 -58.52 -24.38 -28.57
CA SER A 616 -59.01 -25.03 -27.37
C SER A 616 -60.51 -25.25 -27.43
N ARG A 617 -60.97 -26.16 -26.56
CA ARG A 617 -62.38 -26.31 -26.24
C ARG A 617 -62.66 -25.61 -24.94
N TRP A 618 -63.76 -24.89 -24.92
CA TRP A 618 -64.28 -24.28 -23.72
C TRP A 618 -65.60 -24.92 -23.31
N THR A 619 -65.84 -24.93 -22.00
CA THR A 619 -67.05 -25.43 -21.38
C THR A 619 -67.56 -24.41 -20.38
N VAL A 620 -68.85 -24.10 -20.46
CA VAL A 620 -69.56 -23.23 -19.52
C VAL A 620 -70.49 -24.08 -18.67
N LYS A 621 -70.34 -23.95 -17.36
CA LYS A 621 -71.20 -24.57 -16.38
C LYS A 621 -71.92 -23.52 -15.57
N VAL A 622 -73.11 -23.84 -15.08
CA VAL A 622 -73.90 -22.96 -14.20
C VAL A 622 -74.44 -23.73 -13.01
N LYS A 623 -74.58 -23.06 -11.88
CA LYS A 623 -75.33 -23.54 -10.73
C LYS A 623 -76.06 -22.40 -10.03
N GLU A 624 -77.11 -22.77 -9.30
CA GLU A 624 -77.83 -21.90 -8.38
C GLU A 624 -77.02 -21.76 -7.09
N GLU A 625 -76.28 -20.65 -6.98
CA GLU A 625 -75.48 -20.33 -5.79
C GLU A 625 -76.37 -19.86 -4.64
N GLN A 626 -77.37 -19.02 -4.96
CA GLN A 626 -78.44 -18.63 -4.03
C GLN A 626 -79.77 -18.70 -4.76
N PRO A 627 -80.77 -19.44 -4.24
CA PRO A 627 -82.09 -19.50 -4.84
C PRO A 627 -82.78 -18.13 -4.74
N LEU A 628 -83.74 -17.92 -5.63
CA LEU A 628 -84.57 -16.72 -5.62
C LEU A 628 -85.32 -16.63 -4.28
N THR A 629 -85.00 -15.63 -3.46
CA THR A 629 -85.54 -15.45 -2.10
C THR A 629 -86.10 -14.04 -1.94
N ASN A 630 -87.27 -13.89 -1.30
CA ASN A 630 -87.87 -12.58 -1.00
C ASN A 630 -87.50 -12.09 0.42
N GLU A 631 -87.93 -10.87 0.79
CA GLU A 631 -87.68 -10.30 2.13
C GLU A 631 -88.36 -11.08 3.27
N GLU A 632 -89.47 -11.76 2.97
CA GLU A 632 -90.24 -12.59 3.92
C GLU A 632 -89.64 -14.00 4.10
N LYS A 633 -88.52 -14.29 3.42
CA LYS A 633 -87.79 -15.58 3.40
C LYS A 633 -88.52 -16.71 2.68
N ASP A 634 -89.50 -16.41 1.83
CA ASP A 634 -89.99 -17.40 0.87
C ASP A 634 -88.94 -17.68 -0.19
N VAL A 635 -88.78 -18.95 -0.52
CA VAL A 635 -87.74 -19.43 -1.44
C VAL A 635 -88.35 -20.06 -2.68
N LEU A 636 -87.98 -19.53 -3.83
CA LEU A 636 -88.23 -20.06 -5.16
C LEU A 636 -87.01 -20.85 -5.64
N ALA A 637 -86.80 -22.04 -5.04
CA ALA A 637 -85.67 -22.91 -5.36
C ALA A 637 -85.83 -23.56 -6.74
N GLN A 638 -84.72 -23.66 -7.47
CA GLN A 638 -84.64 -24.34 -8.76
C GLN A 638 -85.64 -23.82 -9.79
N ARG A 639 -86.09 -22.56 -9.72
CA ARG A 639 -87.11 -22.05 -10.67
C ARG A 639 -86.52 -21.64 -12.01
N LEU A 640 -85.20 -21.52 -12.10
CA LEU A 640 -84.51 -21.15 -13.34
C LEU A 640 -84.29 -22.39 -14.21
N ILE A 641 -84.67 -22.29 -15.48
CA ILE A 641 -84.47 -23.32 -16.50
C ILE A 641 -83.62 -22.72 -17.60
N ILE A 642 -82.49 -23.33 -17.91
CA ILE A 642 -81.61 -22.92 -18.99
C ILE A 642 -81.58 -23.99 -20.07
N LYS A 643 -81.63 -23.57 -21.33
CA LYS A 643 -81.50 -24.46 -22.47
C LYS A 643 -80.07 -25.01 -22.52
N GLY A 644 -79.89 -26.31 -22.33
CA GLY A 644 -78.63 -27.00 -22.61
C GLY A 644 -78.57 -27.47 -24.07
N ASP A 645 -77.41 -27.99 -24.48
CA ASP A 645 -77.19 -28.44 -25.86
C ASP A 645 -78.13 -29.59 -26.28
N ASN A 646 -78.58 -30.43 -25.34
CA ASN A 646 -79.41 -31.61 -25.61
C ASN A 646 -80.83 -31.56 -25.00
N THR A 647 -81.02 -30.90 -23.84
CA THR A 647 -82.33 -30.75 -23.17
C THR A 647 -82.36 -29.48 -22.31
N ASP A 648 -83.57 -28.98 -22.02
CA ASP A 648 -83.78 -27.90 -21.04
C ASP A 648 -83.40 -28.40 -19.63
N LEU A 649 -82.49 -27.70 -18.96
CA LEU A 649 -81.95 -28.05 -17.65
C LEU A 649 -82.52 -27.11 -16.58
N ARG A 650 -83.09 -27.69 -15.53
CA ARG A 650 -83.49 -26.96 -14.33
C ARG A 650 -82.25 -26.72 -13.49
N ILE A 651 -81.90 -25.44 -13.29
CA ILE A 651 -80.69 -25.05 -12.57
C ILE A 651 -80.86 -25.41 -11.09
N ASN A 652 -79.89 -26.13 -10.53
CA ASN A 652 -79.87 -26.51 -9.12
C ASN A 652 -78.50 -26.20 -8.48
N HIS A 653 -78.25 -26.68 -7.26
CA HIS A 653 -77.01 -26.39 -6.53
C HIS A 653 -75.78 -27.11 -7.07
N ALA A 654 -75.94 -28.11 -7.93
CA ALA A 654 -74.83 -28.80 -8.58
C ALA A 654 -74.37 -28.01 -9.82
N GLU A 655 -73.09 -28.12 -10.12
CA GLU A 655 -72.50 -27.51 -11.31
C GLU A 655 -72.92 -28.28 -12.56
N GLN A 656 -73.71 -27.63 -13.42
CA GLN A 656 -74.32 -28.25 -14.60
C GLN A 656 -73.71 -27.65 -15.86
N GLU A 657 -73.19 -28.48 -16.75
CA GLU A 657 -72.73 -28.08 -18.07
C GLU A 657 -73.91 -27.68 -18.95
N ILE A 658 -73.82 -26.49 -19.55
CA ILE A 658 -74.92 -25.89 -20.30
C ILE A 658 -74.53 -25.47 -21.71
N TRP A 659 -73.23 -25.30 -21.97
CA TRP A 659 -72.74 -24.82 -23.25
C TRP A 659 -71.27 -25.21 -23.42
N GLN A 660 -70.93 -25.84 -24.53
CA GLN A 660 -69.55 -26.18 -24.89
C GLN A 660 -69.29 -25.86 -26.36
N GLY A 661 -68.03 -25.60 -26.70
CA GLY A 661 -67.65 -25.30 -28.08
C GLY A 661 -66.19 -24.94 -28.24
N SER A 662 -65.85 -24.41 -29.41
CA SER A 662 -64.54 -23.85 -29.73
C SER A 662 -64.71 -22.55 -30.53
N GLY A 663 -63.71 -21.66 -30.46
CA GLY A 663 -63.80 -20.33 -31.07
C GLY A 663 -64.78 -19.38 -30.36
N SER A 664 -64.98 -18.19 -30.94
CA SER A 664 -65.91 -17.20 -30.41
C SER A 664 -67.37 -17.62 -30.62
N ALA A 665 -68.21 -17.43 -29.60
CA ALA A 665 -69.62 -17.81 -29.64
C ALA A 665 -70.49 -16.90 -28.76
N SER A 666 -71.81 -16.93 -28.93
CA SER A 666 -72.73 -16.14 -28.10
C SER A 666 -74.01 -16.89 -27.75
N PHE A 667 -74.46 -16.74 -26.51
CA PHE A 667 -75.63 -17.40 -25.95
C PHE A 667 -76.65 -16.35 -25.47
N ASP A 668 -77.81 -16.29 -26.12
CA ASP A 668 -78.86 -15.30 -25.86
C ASP A 668 -79.72 -15.71 -24.65
N LEU A 669 -79.56 -15.01 -23.52
CA LEU A 669 -80.24 -15.37 -22.27
C LEU A 669 -81.74 -15.08 -22.35
N SER A 670 -82.17 -14.10 -23.15
CA SER A 670 -83.59 -13.78 -23.36
C SER A 670 -84.37 -14.89 -24.08
N LYS A 671 -83.67 -15.84 -24.70
CA LYS A 671 -84.27 -16.98 -25.40
C LYS A 671 -84.01 -18.31 -24.74
N ASN A 672 -82.97 -18.39 -23.92
CA ASN A 672 -82.46 -19.66 -23.41
C ASN A 672 -82.55 -19.78 -21.89
N LEU A 673 -82.75 -18.69 -21.14
CA LEU A 673 -83.01 -18.72 -19.71
C LEU A 673 -84.48 -18.40 -19.43
N LYS A 674 -85.12 -19.21 -18.60
CA LYS A 674 -86.55 -19.13 -18.26
C LYS A 674 -86.73 -19.19 -16.76
N LEU A 675 -87.74 -18.48 -16.25
CA LEU A 675 -88.24 -18.61 -14.89
C LEU A 675 -89.55 -19.40 -14.92
N ALA A 676 -89.62 -20.52 -14.21
CA ALA A 676 -90.86 -21.27 -14.00
C ALA A 676 -91.66 -20.65 -12.86
N VAL A 677 -92.90 -20.24 -13.13
CA VAL A 677 -93.83 -19.63 -12.17
C VAL A 677 -95.09 -20.49 -12.07
N HIS A 678 -95.52 -20.75 -10.84
CA HIS A 678 -96.64 -21.63 -10.50
C HIS A 678 -97.78 -20.83 -9.86
N PRO A 679 -99.04 -21.30 -9.96
CA PRO A 679 -100.19 -20.64 -9.32
C PRO A 679 -100.08 -20.54 -7.79
N SER A 680 -99.27 -21.40 -7.17
CA SER A 680 -99.06 -21.46 -5.73
C SER A 680 -97.87 -20.61 -5.24
N ASP A 681 -97.15 -19.93 -6.14
CA ASP A 681 -95.97 -19.15 -5.73
C ASP A 681 -96.40 -17.88 -4.97
N PRO A 682 -95.73 -17.54 -3.85
CA PRO A 682 -96.02 -16.32 -3.11
C PRO A 682 -95.69 -15.08 -3.95
N VAL A 683 -96.47 -14.01 -3.76
CA VAL A 683 -96.22 -12.72 -4.40
C VAL A 683 -95.12 -12.00 -3.63
N GLY A 684 -94.07 -11.56 -4.31
CA GLY A 684 -92.98 -10.80 -3.69
C GLY A 684 -91.89 -10.40 -4.67
N SER A 685 -90.92 -9.62 -4.19
CA SER A 685 -89.71 -9.29 -4.94
C SER A 685 -88.62 -10.30 -4.60
N TYR A 686 -88.23 -11.12 -5.58
CA TYR A 686 -87.23 -12.18 -5.40
C TYR A 686 -85.88 -11.79 -5.97
N GLN A 687 -84.81 -12.12 -5.25
CA GLN A 687 -83.43 -12.01 -5.71
C GLN A 687 -82.65 -13.28 -5.40
N GLY A 688 -81.68 -13.60 -6.24
CA GLY A 688 -80.82 -14.77 -6.11
C GLY A 688 -79.57 -14.60 -6.96
N SER A 689 -78.68 -15.58 -6.95
CA SER A 689 -77.41 -15.50 -7.69
C SER A 689 -77.09 -16.83 -8.36
N LEU A 690 -76.61 -16.73 -9.60
CA LEU A 690 -76.03 -17.86 -10.34
C LEU A 690 -74.50 -17.78 -10.27
N ARG A 691 -73.84 -18.91 -10.10
CA ARG A 691 -72.39 -19.03 -10.36
C ARG A 691 -72.19 -19.67 -11.72
N TRP A 692 -71.38 -19.01 -12.53
CA TRP A 692 -70.96 -19.49 -13.84
C TRP A 692 -69.48 -19.86 -13.76
N THR A 693 -69.14 -21.04 -14.26
CA THR A 693 -67.76 -21.52 -14.34
C THR A 693 -67.39 -21.66 -15.80
N PHE A 694 -66.24 -21.10 -16.18
CA PHE A 694 -65.68 -21.19 -17.52
C PHE A 694 -64.41 -22.03 -17.45
N GLU A 695 -64.39 -23.13 -18.19
CA GLU A 695 -63.24 -24.04 -18.31
C GLU A 695 -62.67 -23.93 -19.73
N ASP A 696 -61.35 -23.79 -19.84
CA ASP A 696 -60.60 -23.78 -21.09
C ASP A 696 -59.63 -24.97 -21.09
N ALA A 697 -59.72 -25.84 -22.08
CA ALA A 697 -58.93 -27.06 -22.19
C ALA A 697 -58.36 -27.23 -23.61
N PRO A 698 -57.12 -27.73 -23.77
CA PRO A 698 -56.54 -27.98 -25.09
C PRO A 698 -57.41 -28.95 -25.90
N ASP A 699 -57.51 -28.68 -27.22
CA ASP A 699 -58.29 -29.48 -28.18
C ASP A 699 -57.82 -30.94 -28.32
#